data_AF-A0A8H4ARK3-F1
#
_entry.id   AF-A0A8H4ARK3-F1
#
_cell.length_a   1.000
_cell.length_b   1.000
_cell.length_c   1.000
_cell.angle_alpha   90.00
_cell.angle_beta   90.00
_cell.angle_gamma   90.00
#
_symmetry.space_group_name_H-M   'P 1'
#
loop_
_entity.id
_entity.type
_entity.pdbx_description
1 polymer ?
#
loop_
_entity_poly.entity_id
_entity_poly.type
_entity_poly.pdbx_seq_one_letter_code
_entity_poly.pdbx_strand_id
1 'polypeptide(L)'
;MATNPIAEDVKTGATTAIKITAEIAASYIPLVAAVKTLFDEIHKIYENAECNKEMCTIMTERIEAAMYALQKMMRKDDNYIYEKEYSLSLKKFVKVLTEIKDFTDKVSKLEGVRKLFEAGKIKQQFYKLIQDYDICMKELQFAMAITNENEREEEAKRIEKALKDLEKLEYGVKIANNKLDGLAEDISFIKNKMSDAQAQKIKLSEPLTGCVKRNSVIKKFYVGTAVACKPIDDSEKHQATLAILEKLSLSPCILKFYGLSEFDNHTYMVFDWAEYGNLKELYDSFDIPWTRKIIFIRDICRGLVFLRELDILHHDIRCENIFICEGLSPKLGNFIHARKANANTSFLSFQKQIEMFRWMAPEQIEKYQNNPKQKGYTFSCEMFSFGMLIWELCYEKIPYKRYSDPKKISKHVVIGKREKLLLGKPNDIKIQEHFIKIIDKAWQHMPEKRIVLLDLHRKLEKLADTYPIPLDGPLLLKDKELDLGANEPTIDLNEGIRCHQKKEYENAWKCFEENANFGNPIAKYWQGYYLFNGYLKTDKELAYKLFKEVADTDDVEEYQDTVSDEQYQNAISDAPYRYAVSLLNDANKRVENRDKILHYLELAKNNNNPEAMYLLGDIYVNGKLKMEKDIKLGKEYLNLTLKYSGPIREDAINLLKEVNEKN
;
A
#
# COMPACT_ATOMS: atom_id res chain seq x y z
N MET A 1 -96.27 -32.61 27.86
CA MET A 1 -95.13 -31.90 28.47
C MET A 1 -94.15 -31.59 27.34
N ALA A 2 -94.23 -30.38 26.80
CA ALA A 2 -93.37 -29.94 25.70
C ALA A 2 -92.02 -29.52 26.27
N THR A 3 -90.98 -30.28 25.98
CA THR A 3 -89.58 -29.92 26.26
C THR A 3 -89.13 -28.88 25.23
N ASN A 4 -88.71 -27.73 25.73
CA ASN A 4 -88.39 -26.53 24.97
C ASN A 4 -87.10 -26.72 24.14
N PRO A 5 -87.11 -26.64 22.79
CA PRO A 5 -85.93 -26.87 21.94
C PRO A 5 -84.81 -25.84 22.12
N ILE A 6 -85.11 -24.71 22.78
CA ILE A 6 -84.19 -23.59 22.96
C ILE A 6 -83.12 -23.92 24.02
N ALA A 7 -83.33 -24.91 24.89
CA ALA A 7 -82.37 -25.26 25.93
C ALA A 7 -81.23 -26.20 25.45
N GLU A 8 -81.41 -26.93 24.35
CA GLU A 8 -80.40 -27.84 23.80
C GLU A 8 -79.40 -27.12 22.90
N ASP A 9 -79.85 -26.18 22.05
CA ASP A 9 -78.95 -25.39 21.17
C ASP A 9 -78.06 -24.40 21.93
N VAL A 10 -78.53 -23.86 23.06
CA VAL A 10 -77.71 -22.99 23.94
C VAL A 10 -76.65 -23.81 24.68
N LYS A 11 -76.94 -25.08 25.02
CA LYS A 11 -75.98 -25.97 25.69
C LYS A 11 -74.90 -26.50 24.75
N THR A 12 -75.22 -26.84 23.50
CA THR A 12 -74.26 -27.28 22.46
C THR A 12 -73.41 -26.14 21.93
N GLY A 13 -73.97 -24.94 21.77
CA GLY A 13 -73.20 -23.72 21.46
C GLY A 13 -72.23 -23.34 22.57
N ALA A 14 -72.66 -23.39 23.84
CA ALA A 14 -71.80 -23.12 24.99
C ALA A 14 -70.69 -24.17 25.18
N THR A 15 -70.99 -25.46 25.04
CA THR A 15 -69.96 -26.52 25.16
C THR A 15 -68.95 -26.50 24.02
N THR A 16 -69.35 -26.15 22.79
CA THR A 16 -68.42 -25.99 21.65
C THR A 16 -67.52 -24.77 21.82
N ALA A 17 -68.07 -23.64 22.27
CA ALA A 17 -67.28 -22.45 22.60
C ALA A 17 -66.29 -22.72 23.75
N ILE A 18 -66.72 -23.40 24.81
CA ILE A 18 -65.87 -23.79 25.95
C ILE A 18 -64.72 -24.71 25.52
N LYS A 19 -64.98 -25.67 24.61
CA LYS A 19 -63.96 -26.59 24.08
C LYS A 19 -62.93 -25.85 23.22
N ILE A 20 -63.37 -24.92 22.37
CA ILE A 20 -62.49 -24.07 21.57
C ILE A 20 -61.66 -23.15 22.48
N THR A 21 -62.25 -22.50 23.49
CA THR A 21 -61.49 -21.69 24.46
C THR A 21 -60.51 -22.53 25.29
N ALA A 22 -60.83 -23.80 25.59
CA ALA A 22 -59.93 -24.70 26.31
C ALA A 22 -58.77 -25.21 25.44
N GLU A 23 -59.02 -25.54 24.17
CA GLU A 23 -57.97 -25.91 23.19
C GLU A 23 -57.07 -24.72 22.85
N ILE A 24 -57.64 -23.52 22.73
CA ILE A 24 -56.87 -22.29 22.56
C ILE A 24 -56.05 -22.04 23.83
N ALA A 25 -56.63 -22.03 25.04
CA ALA A 25 -55.88 -21.88 26.30
C ALA A 25 -54.74 -22.90 26.45
N ALA A 26 -54.95 -24.16 26.05
CA ALA A 26 -53.93 -25.22 26.07
C ALA A 26 -52.73 -24.94 25.14
N SER A 27 -52.89 -24.12 24.11
CA SER A 27 -51.79 -23.73 23.21
C SER A 27 -51.03 -22.47 23.65
N TYR A 28 -51.59 -21.67 24.57
CA TYR A 28 -50.99 -20.39 25.01
C TYR A 28 -50.25 -20.53 26.34
N ILE A 29 -50.76 -21.36 27.26
CA ILE A 29 -50.08 -21.66 28.53
C ILE A 29 -48.61 -22.11 28.30
N PRO A 30 -48.30 -22.98 27.33
CA PRO A 30 -46.90 -23.35 27.03
C PRO A 30 -46.06 -22.20 26.47
N LEU A 31 -46.65 -21.27 25.70
CA LEU A 31 -45.94 -20.12 25.14
C LEU A 31 -45.62 -19.08 26.22
N VAL A 32 -46.57 -18.80 27.12
CA VAL A 32 -46.35 -17.92 28.28
C VAL A 32 -45.30 -18.54 29.22
N ALA A 33 -45.36 -19.85 29.46
CA ALA A 33 -44.34 -20.56 30.22
C ALA A 33 -42.97 -20.48 29.53
N ALA A 34 -42.90 -20.61 28.20
CA ALA A 34 -41.66 -20.46 27.44
C ALA A 34 -41.07 -19.05 27.53
N VAL A 35 -41.90 -18.00 27.45
CA VAL A 35 -41.48 -16.61 27.67
C VAL A 35 -40.87 -16.45 29.07
N LYS A 36 -41.50 -17.03 30.10
CA LYS A 36 -41.00 -16.99 31.48
C LYS A 36 -39.65 -17.73 31.64
N THR A 37 -39.52 -18.92 31.06
CA THR A 37 -38.25 -19.67 31.09
C THR A 37 -37.14 -18.92 30.37
N LEU A 38 -37.40 -18.37 29.19
CA LEU A 38 -36.42 -17.59 28.43
C LEU A 38 -35.99 -16.33 29.19
N PHE A 39 -36.92 -15.69 29.90
CA PHE A 39 -36.62 -14.56 30.78
C PHE A 39 -35.62 -14.95 31.87
N ASP A 40 -35.90 -16.03 32.61
CA ASP A 40 -35.03 -16.50 33.71
C ASP A 40 -33.64 -16.89 33.18
N GLU A 41 -33.57 -17.50 31.99
CA GLU A 41 -32.31 -17.85 31.33
C GLU A 41 -31.50 -16.62 30.90
N ILE A 42 -32.14 -15.61 30.30
CA ILE A 42 -31.47 -14.37 29.88
C ILE A 42 -30.97 -13.58 31.10
N HIS A 43 -31.79 -13.49 32.15
CA HIS A 43 -31.40 -12.84 33.40
C HIS A 43 -30.19 -13.53 34.04
N LYS A 44 -30.15 -14.87 34.01
CA LYS A 44 -28.99 -15.63 34.50
C LYS A 44 -27.74 -15.43 33.65
N ILE A 45 -27.86 -15.35 32.32
CA ILE A 45 -26.72 -15.04 31.44
C ILE A 45 -26.19 -13.63 31.75
N TYR A 46 -27.09 -12.68 32.05
CA TYR A 46 -26.74 -11.32 32.42
C TYR A 46 -26.00 -11.22 33.77
N GLU A 47 -26.49 -11.86 34.82
CA GLU A 47 -25.84 -11.85 36.15
C GLU A 47 -24.40 -12.37 36.09
N ASN A 48 -24.11 -13.25 35.13
CA ASN A 48 -22.79 -13.85 34.92
C ASN A 48 -21.99 -13.17 33.78
N ALA A 49 -22.46 -12.06 33.22
CA ALA A 49 -21.79 -11.41 32.10
C ALA A 49 -20.53 -10.65 32.55
N GLU A 50 -19.37 -11.08 32.07
CA GLU A 50 -18.07 -10.47 32.36
C GLU A 50 -17.79 -9.25 31.46
N CYS A 51 -18.33 -9.26 30.23
CA CYS A 51 -18.13 -8.21 29.22
C CYS A 51 -19.44 -7.62 28.66
N ASN A 52 -19.33 -6.46 27.98
CA ASN A 52 -20.44 -5.81 27.23
C ASN A 52 -21.72 -5.48 28.03
N LYS A 53 -21.52 -5.16 29.32
CA LYS A 53 -22.58 -5.02 30.32
C LYS A 53 -23.72 -4.07 29.92
N GLU A 54 -23.44 -2.95 29.26
CA GLU A 54 -24.50 -1.97 28.89
C GLU A 54 -25.49 -2.53 27.85
N MET A 55 -25.01 -3.21 26.79
CA MET A 55 -25.89 -3.82 25.79
C MET A 55 -26.73 -4.95 26.38
N CYS A 56 -26.12 -5.76 27.26
CA CYS A 56 -26.84 -6.80 27.98
C CYS A 56 -27.87 -6.19 28.95
N THR A 57 -27.56 -5.06 29.60
CA THR A 57 -28.47 -4.35 30.51
C THR A 57 -29.70 -3.83 29.77
N ILE A 58 -29.50 -3.16 28.62
CA ILE A 58 -30.60 -2.64 27.79
C ILE A 58 -31.56 -3.77 27.35
N MET A 59 -31.01 -4.92 26.96
CA MET A 59 -31.83 -6.09 26.60
C MET A 59 -32.61 -6.64 27.80
N THR A 60 -31.97 -6.74 28.97
CA THR A 60 -32.63 -7.21 30.20
C THR A 60 -33.77 -6.27 30.64
N GLU A 61 -33.54 -4.96 30.68
CA GLU A 61 -34.56 -3.94 31.05
C GLU A 61 -35.79 -4.02 30.12
N ARG A 62 -35.56 -4.21 28.82
CA ARG A 62 -36.64 -4.41 27.84
C ARG A 62 -37.41 -5.70 28.11
N ILE A 63 -36.72 -6.79 28.37
CA ILE A 63 -37.37 -8.07 28.64
C ILE A 63 -38.18 -8.03 29.96
N GLU A 64 -37.72 -7.28 30.96
CA GLU A 64 -38.47 -6.99 32.20
C GLU A 64 -39.75 -6.20 31.96
N ALA A 65 -39.69 -5.16 31.13
CA ALA A 65 -40.88 -4.38 30.76
C ALA A 65 -41.92 -5.24 30.05
N ALA A 66 -41.50 -6.13 29.14
CA ALA A 66 -42.37 -7.08 28.48
C ALA A 66 -42.97 -8.10 29.45
N MET A 67 -42.18 -8.59 30.41
CA MET A 67 -42.65 -9.52 31.43
C MET A 67 -43.71 -8.86 32.34
N TYR A 68 -43.48 -7.62 32.75
CA TYR A 68 -44.45 -6.86 33.54
C TYR A 68 -45.75 -6.64 32.76
N ALA A 69 -45.67 -6.26 31.48
CA ALA A 69 -46.85 -6.09 30.62
C ALA A 69 -47.63 -7.40 30.45
N LEU A 70 -46.93 -8.52 30.19
CA LEU A 70 -47.53 -9.85 30.08
C LEU A 70 -48.21 -10.27 31.38
N GLN A 71 -47.55 -10.11 32.53
CA GLN A 71 -48.12 -10.43 33.84
C GLN A 71 -49.33 -9.54 34.18
N LYS A 72 -49.28 -8.25 33.83
CA LYS A 72 -50.40 -7.32 34.02
C LYS A 72 -51.60 -7.70 33.16
N MET A 73 -51.37 -8.16 31.93
CA MET A 73 -52.43 -8.67 31.06
C MET A 73 -53.02 -9.98 31.58
N MET A 74 -52.20 -10.91 32.07
CA MET A 74 -52.68 -12.18 32.64
C MET A 74 -53.53 -11.99 33.92
N ARG A 75 -53.44 -10.85 34.58
CA ARG A 75 -54.26 -10.50 35.76
C ARG A 75 -55.61 -9.89 35.39
N LYS A 76 -55.78 -9.42 34.15
CA LYS A 76 -57.06 -8.96 33.63
C LYS A 76 -57.80 -10.17 33.08
N ASP A 77 -58.93 -10.50 33.68
CA ASP A 77 -59.76 -11.67 33.36
C ASP A 77 -60.56 -11.42 32.07
N ASP A 78 -59.87 -11.03 31.00
CA ASP A 78 -60.48 -10.63 29.73
C ASP A 78 -60.36 -11.76 28.70
N ASN A 79 -61.52 -12.22 28.21
CA ASN A 79 -61.69 -13.19 27.10
C ASN A 79 -61.02 -12.77 25.76
N TYR A 80 -60.28 -11.65 25.73
CA TYR A 80 -59.55 -11.11 24.58
C TYR A 80 -58.23 -11.82 24.27
N ILE A 81 -57.71 -12.67 25.17
CA ILE A 81 -56.40 -13.34 25.04
C ILE A 81 -56.41 -14.47 23.98
N TYR A 82 -57.57 -14.81 23.42
CA TYR A 82 -57.80 -16.03 22.63
C TYR A 82 -57.92 -15.83 21.11
N GLU A 83 -57.60 -14.65 20.58
CA GLU A 83 -57.58 -14.41 19.13
C GLU A 83 -56.35 -15.03 18.46
N LYS A 84 -56.55 -15.75 17.34
CA LYS A 84 -55.49 -16.45 16.59
C LYS A 84 -54.29 -15.55 16.22
N GLU A 85 -54.54 -14.26 16.01
CA GLU A 85 -53.53 -13.25 15.71
C GLU A 85 -52.62 -12.94 16.92
N TYR A 86 -53.16 -12.99 18.13
CA TYR A 86 -52.40 -12.83 19.37
C TYR A 86 -51.47 -14.03 19.63
N SER A 87 -51.94 -15.27 19.38
CA SER A 87 -51.09 -16.49 19.44
C SER A 87 -49.87 -16.38 18.51
N LEU A 88 -50.10 -15.89 17.29
CA LEU A 88 -49.06 -15.76 16.27
C LEU A 88 -48.03 -14.70 16.70
N SER A 89 -48.50 -13.59 17.25
CA SER A 89 -47.66 -12.52 17.80
C SER A 89 -46.84 -13.02 19.00
N LEU A 90 -47.42 -13.83 19.88
CA LEU A 90 -46.71 -14.43 21.02
C LEU A 90 -45.64 -15.45 20.57
N LYS A 91 -45.90 -16.23 19.50
CA LYS A 91 -44.90 -17.13 18.89
C LYS A 91 -43.72 -16.35 18.28
N LYS A 92 -44.00 -15.25 17.57
CA LYS A 92 -42.95 -14.35 17.07
C LYS A 92 -42.12 -13.79 18.22
N PHE A 93 -42.79 -13.39 19.31
CA PHE A 93 -42.12 -12.87 20.50
C PHE A 93 -41.20 -13.89 21.17
N VAL A 94 -41.66 -15.15 21.35
CA VAL A 94 -40.80 -16.26 21.84
C VAL A 94 -39.57 -16.45 20.96
N LYS A 95 -39.72 -16.37 19.64
CA LYS A 95 -38.60 -16.45 18.70
C LYS A 95 -37.61 -15.30 18.90
N VAL A 96 -38.09 -14.05 18.98
CA VAL A 96 -37.22 -12.88 19.22
C VAL A 96 -36.50 -13.00 20.55
N LEU A 97 -37.17 -13.43 21.63
CA LEU A 97 -36.53 -13.69 22.92
C LEU A 97 -35.45 -14.77 22.85
N THR A 98 -35.65 -15.79 22.01
CA THR A 98 -34.64 -16.84 21.79
C THR A 98 -33.42 -16.26 21.07
N GLU A 99 -33.62 -15.43 20.04
CA GLU A 99 -32.54 -14.75 19.33
C GLU A 99 -31.80 -13.74 20.24
N ILE A 100 -32.51 -13.05 21.13
CA ILE A 100 -31.90 -12.17 22.16
C ILE A 100 -31.08 -12.99 23.15
N LYS A 101 -31.57 -14.15 23.61
CA LYS A 101 -30.82 -15.06 24.47
C LYS A 101 -29.52 -15.50 23.82
N ASP A 102 -29.59 -16.00 22.59
CA ASP A 102 -28.41 -16.47 21.85
C ASP A 102 -27.40 -15.34 21.62
N PHE A 103 -27.88 -14.14 21.28
CA PHE A 103 -27.05 -12.95 21.15
C PHE A 103 -26.41 -12.56 22.49
N THR A 104 -27.17 -12.58 23.58
CA THR A 104 -26.70 -12.20 24.92
C THR A 104 -25.65 -13.19 25.43
N ASP A 105 -25.84 -14.50 25.22
CA ASP A 105 -24.84 -15.53 25.57
C ASP A 105 -23.54 -15.37 24.77
N LYS A 106 -23.68 -15.01 23.49
CA LYS A 106 -22.53 -14.75 22.62
C LYS A 106 -21.76 -13.51 23.08
N VAL A 107 -22.46 -12.42 23.36
CA VAL A 107 -21.87 -11.10 23.67
C VAL A 107 -21.35 -11.01 25.10
N SER A 108 -21.94 -11.73 26.05
CA SER A 108 -21.50 -11.78 27.45
C SER A 108 -20.11 -12.43 27.64
N LYS A 109 -19.74 -13.34 26.73
CA LYS A 109 -18.45 -14.07 26.72
C LYS A 109 -17.42 -13.50 25.73
N LEU A 110 -17.74 -12.42 25.03
CA LEU A 110 -16.91 -11.86 23.95
C LEU A 110 -15.86 -10.87 24.49
N GLU A 111 -14.61 -11.34 24.59
CA GLU A 111 -13.45 -10.56 25.03
C GLU A 111 -12.38 -10.37 23.93
N GLY A 112 -11.42 -9.47 24.17
CA GLY A 112 -10.22 -9.32 23.33
C GLY A 112 -10.46 -8.82 21.89
N VAL A 113 -9.59 -9.22 20.95
CA VAL A 113 -9.63 -8.79 19.54
C VAL A 113 -10.84 -9.38 18.79
N ARG A 114 -11.46 -10.47 19.30
CA ARG A 114 -12.72 -11.03 18.76
C ARG A 114 -13.87 -10.04 18.81
N LYS A 115 -13.93 -9.22 19.85
CA LYS A 115 -14.89 -8.12 19.96
C LYS A 115 -14.70 -7.07 18.86
N LEU A 116 -13.48 -6.92 18.31
CA LEU A 116 -13.14 -5.97 17.25
C LEU A 116 -13.55 -6.47 15.86
N PHE A 117 -13.30 -7.75 15.55
CA PHE A 117 -13.66 -8.33 14.25
C PHE A 117 -15.16 -8.57 14.08
N GLU A 118 -15.88 -8.74 15.19
CA GLU A 118 -17.32 -8.93 15.18
C GLU A 118 -18.11 -7.65 15.49
N ALA A 119 -17.46 -6.52 15.81
CA ALA A 119 -18.12 -5.28 16.22
C ALA A 119 -19.22 -4.82 15.24
N GLY A 120 -18.90 -4.75 13.95
CA GLY A 120 -19.89 -4.39 12.91
C GLY A 120 -21.05 -5.38 12.79
N LYS A 121 -20.78 -6.68 12.95
CA LYS A 121 -21.82 -7.73 12.92
C LYS A 121 -22.68 -7.70 14.19
N ILE A 122 -22.07 -7.51 15.36
CA ILE A 122 -22.72 -7.37 16.66
C ILE A 122 -23.64 -6.14 16.63
N LYS A 123 -23.16 -5.01 16.10
CA LYS A 123 -23.95 -3.79 15.92
C LYS A 123 -25.17 -4.02 15.04
N GLN A 124 -24.99 -4.62 13.86
CA GLN A 124 -26.10 -4.93 12.95
C GLN A 124 -27.11 -5.89 13.58
N GLN A 125 -26.63 -6.93 14.27
CA GLN A 125 -27.48 -7.90 14.95
C GLN A 125 -28.23 -7.26 16.13
N PHE A 126 -27.58 -6.39 16.91
CA PHE A 126 -28.20 -5.66 18.02
C PHE A 126 -29.34 -4.75 17.55
N TYR A 127 -29.10 -3.95 16.49
CA TYR A 127 -30.15 -3.09 15.92
C TYR A 127 -31.34 -3.89 15.40
N LYS A 128 -31.06 -5.00 14.72
CA LYS A 128 -32.11 -5.89 14.21
C LYS A 128 -32.95 -6.46 15.36
N LEU A 129 -32.32 -6.94 16.42
CA LEU A 129 -33.02 -7.51 17.58
C LEU A 129 -33.89 -6.48 18.31
N ILE A 130 -33.41 -5.23 18.47
CA ILE A 130 -34.21 -4.15 19.05
C ILE A 130 -35.44 -3.87 18.18
N GLN A 131 -35.27 -3.76 16.86
CA GLN A 131 -36.37 -3.51 15.94
C GLN A 131 -37.39 -4.65 15.94
N ASP A 132 -36.93 -5.90 15.87
CA ASP A 132 -37.78 -7.08 15.89
C ASP A 132 -38.55 -7.18 17.23
N TYR A 133 -37.91 -6.80 18.35
CA TYR A 133 -38.55 -6.70 19.66
C TYR A 133 -39.62 -5.60 19.68
N ASP A 134 -39.33 -4.39 19.22
CA ASP A 134 -40.27 -3.26 19.22
C ASP A 134 -41.50 -3.55 18.35
N ILE A 135 -41.31 -4.23 17.21
CA ILE A 135 -42.40 -4.71 16.36
C ILE A 135 -43.29 -5.68 17.14
N CYS A 136 -42.70 -6.67 17.83
CA CYS A 136 -43.46 -7.63 18.63
C CYS A 136 -44.24 -6.96 19.77
N MET A 137 -43.63 -6.00 20.47
CA MET A 137 -44.28 -5.25 21.55
C MET A 137 -45.51 -4.46 21.06
N LYS A 138 -45.41 -3.86 19.87
CA LYS A 138 -46.51 -3.14 19.23
C LYS A 138 -47.62 -4.09 18.77
N GLU A 139 -47.27 -5.22 18.15
CA GLU A 139 -48.23 -6.25 17.71
C GLU A 139 -48.97 -6.89 18.90
N LEU A 140 -48.28 -7.11 20.02
CA LEU A 140 -48.87 -7.62 21.26
C LEU A 140 -49.68 -6.58 22.04
N GLN A 141 -49.72 -5.33 21.57
CA GLN A 141 -50.36 -4.20 22.26
C GLN A 141 -49.90 -4.07 23.72
N PHE A 142 -48.64 -4.45 24.00
CA PHE A 142 -48.02 -4.15 25.28
C PHE A 142 -47.78 -2.65 25.27
N ALA A 143 -48.82 -1.90 25.67
CA ALA A 143 -48.73 -0.46 25.87
C ALA A 143 -47.53 -0.26 26.78
N MET A 144 -46.46 0.33 26.23
CA MET A 144 -45.23 0.65 26.96
C MET A 144 -45.67 1.19 28.29
N ALA A 145 -45.51 0.38 29.34
CA ALA A 145 -46.05 0.66 30.64
C ALA A 145 -45.24 1.84 31.16
N ILE A 146 -45.70 3.04 30.82
CA ILE A 146 -45.21 4.35 31.25
C ILE A 146 -43.70 4.44 31.11
N THR A 147 -43.21 4.74 29.90
CA THR A 147 -41.93 5.46 29.82
C THR A 147 -42.18 6.81 29.18
N ASN A 148 -41.92 7.88 29.95
CA ASN A 148 -42.04 9.26 29.49
C ASN A 148 -41.15 9.46 28.24
N GLU A 149 -41.44 10.45 27.40
CA GLU A 149 -40.56 10.80 26.26
C GLU A 149 -39.10 10.96 26.70
N ASN A 150 -38.89 11.51 27.90
CA ASN A 150 -37.58 11.62 28.54
C ASN A 150 -36.86 10.28 28.72
N GLU A 151 -37.55 9.22 29.13
CA GLU A 151 -36.95 7.89 29.34
C GLU A 151 -36.62 7.20 28.00
N ARG A 152 -37.42 7.43 26.95
CA ARG A 152 -37.09 6.98 25.59
C ARG A 152 -35.88 7.70 25.03
N GLU A 153 -35.75 8.99 25.31
CA GLU A 153 -34.61 9.79 24.90
C GLU A 153 -33.34 9.40 25.67
N GLU A 154 -33.46 9.09 26.96
CA GLU A 154 -32.37 8.56 27.78
C GLU A 154 -31.92 7.17 27.34
N GLU A 155 -32.86 6.26 27.05
CA GLU A 155 -32.56 4.94 26.52
C GLU A 155 -31.88 5.02 25.14
N ALA A 156 -32.37 5.90 24.25
CA ALA A 156 -31.73 6.16 22.95
C ALA A 156 -30.30 6.68 23.13
N LYS A 157 -30.06 7.58 24.10
CA LYS A 157 -28.72 8.06 24.47
C LYS A 157 -27.84 6.94 25.03
N ARG A 158 -28.39 6.01 25.82
CA ARG A 158 -27.67 4.84 26.36
C ARG A 158 -27.30 3.85 25.27
N ILE A 159 -28.22 3.59 24.33
CA ILE A 159 -27.96 2.78 23.12
C ILE A 159 -26.87 3.44 22.29
N GLU A 160 -26.99 4.74 22.00
CA GLU A 160 -25.99 5.48 21.23
C GLU A 160 -24.64 5.48 21.94
N LYS A 161 -24.61 5.58 23.27
CA LYS A 161 -23.38 5.49 24.08
C LYS A 161 -22.76 4.09 24.05
N ALA A 162 -23.54 3.04 24.27
CA ALA A 162 -23.07 1.65 24.23
C ALA A 162 -22.49 1.29 22.86
N LEU A 163 -23.13 1.79 21.80
CA LEU A 163 -22.68 1.64 20.43
C LEU A 163 -21.49 2.54 20.09
N LYS A 164 -21.44 3.77 20.60
CA LYS A 164 -20.26 4.65 20.51
C LYS A 164 -19.08 4.07 21.26
N ASP A 165 -19.28 3.33 22.35
CA ASP A 165 -18.21 2.67 23.08
C ASP A 165 -17.71 1.40 22.34
N LEU A 166 -18.57 0.74 21.56
CA LEU A 166 -18.16 -0.27 20.56
C LEU A 166 -17.43 0.36 19.36
N GLU A 167 -17.91 1.50 18.84
CA GLU A 167 -17.25 2.26 17.78
C GLU A 167 -15.93 2.85 18.27
N LYS A 168 -15.83 3.30 19.52
CA LYS A 168 -14.58 3.69 20.17
C LYS A 168 -13.66 2.50 20.43
N LEU A 169 -14.09 1.25 20.29
CA LEU A 169 -13.20 0.08 20.26
C LEU A 169 -12.75 -0.21 18.82
N GLU A 170 -13.63 -0.02 17.84
CA GLU A 170 -13.32 -0.02 16.40
C GLU A 170 -12.35 1.13 16.02
N TYR A 171 -12.44 2.27 16.72
CA TYR A 171 -11.58 3.45 16.64
C TYR A 171 -10.48 3.48 17.73
N GLY A 172 -10.64 2.70 18.80
CA GLY A 172 -9.80 2.66 20.02
C GLY A 172 -8.59 1.77 19.93
N VAL A 173 -8.27 1.30 18.73
CA VAL A 173 -6.91 0.87 18.38
C VAL A 173 -5.90 2.03 18.50
N LYS A 174 -6.34 3.27 18.78
CA LYS A 174 -5.46 4.39 19.11
C LYS A 174 -4.93 4.40 20.57
N ILE A 175 -5.56 3.71 21.53
CA ILE A 175 -5.17 3.86 22.96
C ILE A 175 -5.31 2.55 23.74
N ALA A 176 -4.42 1.58 23.54
CA ALA A 176 -3.97 0.64 24.58
C ALA A 176 -2.80 -0.23 24.07
N ASN A 177 -1.61 0.39 24.03
CA ASN A 177 -0.40 -0.32 24.44
C ASN A 177 -0.68 -0.90 25.84
N ASN A 178 -0.93 -2.21 25.96
CA ASN A 178 -0.57 -3.09 27.08
C ASN A 178 -1.42 -4.37 27.01
N LYS A 179 -0.93 -5.34 26.23
CA LYS A 179 -0.94 -6.79 26.47
C LYS A 179 -0.61 -7.49 25.15
N LEU A 180 0.69 -7.74 24.94
CA LEU A 180 1.21 -8.63 23.91
C LEU A 180 0.66 -10.06 24.03
N ASP A 181 0.08 -10.42 25.18
CA ASP A 181 -0.46 -11.76 25.46
C ASP A 181 -1.75 -12.08 24.69
N GLY A 182 -2.60 -11.07 24.39
CA GLY A 182 -3.86 -11.30 23.67
C GLY A 182 -3.67 -11.72 22.20
N LEU A 183 -2.69 -11.13 21.52
CA LEU A 183 -2.32 -11.51 20.15
C LEU A 183 -1.78 -12.95 20.09
N ALA A 184 -1.01 -13.39 21.08
CA ALA A 184 -0.44 -14.72 21.13
C ALA A 184 -1.51 -15.83 21.37
N GLU A 185 -2.47 -15.59 22.27
CA GLU A 185 -3.61 -16.49 22.51
C GLU A 185 -4.58 -16.54 21.31
N ASP A 186 -4.79 -15.40 20.64
CA ASP A 186 -5.60 -15.31 19.42
C ASP A 186 -4.93 -16.01 18.21
N ILE A 187 -3.60 -15.93 18.09
CA ILE A 187 -2.81 -16.68 17.10
C ILE A 187 -2.81 -18.17 17.39
N SER A 188 -2.80 -18.59 18.66
CA SER A 188 -2.99 -19.99 19.06
C SER A 188 -4.36 -20.53 18.60
N PHE A 189 -5.42 -19.73 18.77
CA PHE A 189 -6.77 -20.09 18.31
C PHE A 189 -6.88 -20.15 16.78
N ILE A 190 -6.29 -19.18 16.06
CA ILE A 190 -6.23 -19.18 14.59
C ILE A 190 -5.44 -20.41 14.10
N LYS A 191 -4.28 -20.71 14.69
CA LYS A 191 -3.50 -21.92 14.38
C LYS A 191 -4.30 -23.20 14.62
N ASN A 192 -5.14 -23.26 15.66
CA ASN A 192 -5.97 -24.43 15.98
C ASN A 192 -7.18 -24.62 15.04
N LYS A 193 -7.73 -23.55 14.43
CA LYS A 193 -8.80 -23.66 13.41
C LYS A 193 -8.28 -23.99 12.00
N MET A 194 -6.97 -23.90 11.78
CA MET A 194 -6.31 -23.94 10.46
C MET A 194 -5.80 -25.33 10.03
N SER A 195 -6.07 -26.41 10.78
CA SER A 195 -5.52 -27.73 10.49
C SER A 195 -6.09 -28.39 9.22
N ASP A 196 -7.27 -27.99 8.73
CA ASP A 196 -8.02 -28.77 7.73
C ASP A 196 -8.66 -27.94 6.59
N ALA A 197 -8.07 -26.81 6.18
CA ALA A 197 -8.66 -25.97 5.13
C ALA A 197 -8.35 -26.48 3.71
N GLN A 198 -9.40 -26.67 2.89
CA GLN A 198 -9.35 -26.88 1.45
C GLN A 198 -10.17 -25.78 0.76
N ALA A 199 -9.68 -25.28 -0.39
CA ALA A 199 -10.30 -24.22 -1.18
C ALA A 199 -11.79 -24.51 -1.45
N GLN A 200 -12.68 -23.71 -0.85
CA GLN A 200 -14.11 -23.88 -1.01
C GLN A 200 -14.55 -23.52 -2.44
N LYS A 201 -15.31 -24.41 -3.09
CA LYS A 201 -16.02 -24.11 -4.33
C LYS A 201 -17.21 -23.20 -4.02
N ILE A 202 -17.30 -22.06 -4.71
CA ILE A 202 -18.36 -21.07 -4.52
C ILE A 202 -19.15 -20.85 -5.81
N LYS A 203 -20.45 -20.53 -5.66
CA LYS A 203 -21.37 -20.28 -6.77
C LYS A 203 -21.61 -18.78 -6.93
N LEU A 204 -21.35 -18.25 -8.12
CA LEU A 204 -21.45 -16.83 -8.44
C LEU A 204 -22.78 -16.49 -9.13
N SER A 205 -23.22 -15.24 -8.99
CA SER A 205 -24.33 -14.66 -9.73
C SER A 205 -23.85 -13.64 -10.75
N GLU A 206 -24.58 -13.51 -11.86
CA GLU A 206 -24.33 -12.50 -12.88
C GLU A 206 -24.68 -11.09 -12.37
N PRO A 207 -23.95 -10.05 -12.80
CA PRO A 207 -24.32 -8.66 -12.53
C PRO A 207 -25.68 -8.28 -13.13
N LEU A 208 -26.42 -7.38 -12.47
CA LEU A 208 -27.67 -6.79 -13.01
C LEU A 208 -27.40 -5.85 -14.21
N THR A 209 -26.17 -5.36 -14.36
CA THR A 209 -25.71 -4.45 -15.41
C THR A 209 -24.46 -5.03 -16.04
N GLY A 210 -24.29 -4.91 -17.37
CA GLY A 210 -23.32 -5.63 -18.22
C GLY A 210 -21.91 -5.95 -17.64
N CYS A 211 -21.28 -6.97 -18.22
CA CYS A 211 -20.00 -7.53 -17.76
C CYS A 211 -18.87 -6.47 -17.71
N VAL A 212 -18.42 -6.12 -16.50
CA VAL A 212 -17.24 -5.26 -16.30
C VAL A 212 -15.98 -6.14 -16.29
N LYS A 213 -15.06 -5.90 -17.22
CA LYS A 213 -13.75 -6.55 -17.31
C LYS A 213 -12.63 -5.53 -17.14
N ARG A 214 -11.63 -5.87 -16.31
CA ARG A 214 -10.35 -5.14 -16.20
C ARG A 214 -9.23 -6.12 -16.51
N ASN A 215 -8.64 -5.99 -17.70
CA ASN A 215 -7.69 -6.97 -18.23
C ASN A 215 -8.31 -8.39 -18.24
N SER A 216 -7.63 -9.36 -17.62
CA SER A 216 -8.12 -10.74 -17.47
C SER A 216 -9.06 -10.93 -16.28
N VAL A 217 -9.33 -9.90 -15.47
CA VAL A 217 -10.18 -9.98 -14.28
C VAL A 217 -11.61 -9.59 -14.61
N ILE A 218 -12.56 -10.42 -14.17
CA ILE A 218 -13.99 -10.27 -14.44
C ILE A 218 -14.73 -9.89 -13.15
N LYS A 219 -15.57 -8.85 -13.18
CA LYS A 219 -16.45 -8.50 -12.05
C LYS A 219 -17.68 -9.40 -12.06
N LYS A 220 -17.96 -10.08 -10.95
CA LYS A 220 -19.20 -10.85 -10.69
C LYS A 220 -19.76 -10.49 -9.31
N PHE A 221 -20.84 -11.16 -8.91
CA PHE A 221 -21.42 -11.00 -7.58
C PHE A 221 -21.42 -12.32 -6.80
N TYR A 222 -21.12 -12.24 -5.51
CA TYR A 222 -21.21 -13.34 -4.56
C TYR A 222 -21.99 -12.87 -3.34
N VAL A 223 -23.17 -13.45 -3.08
CA VAL A 223 -24.05 -13.10 -1.95
C VAL A 223 -24.30 -11.58 -1.88
N GLY A 224 -24.61 -10.96 -3.02
CA GLY A 224 -24.86 -9.51 -3.13
C GLY A 224 -23.62 -8.62 -3.05
N THR A 225 -22.42 -9.18 -2.84
CA THR A 225 -21.16 -8.44 -2.80
C THR A 225 -20.45 -8.51 -4.16
N ALA A 226 -19.93 -7.38 -4.63
CA ALA A 226 -19.12 -7.35 -5.85
C ALA A 226 -17.77 -8.08 -5.64
N VAL A 227 -17.43 -8.98 -6.54
CA VAL A 227 -16.21 -9.80 -6.47
C VAL A 227 -15.42 -9.78 -7.77
N ALA A 228 -14.11 -9.96 -7.64
CA ALA A 228 -13.17 -10.09 -8.74
C ALA A 228 -12.85 -11.56 -9.01
N CYS A 229 -13.10 -12.03 -10.23
CA CYS A 229 -12.74 -13.36 -10.70
C CYS A 229 -11.44 -13.29 -11.51
N LYS A 230 -10.36 -13.86 -10.97
CA LYS A 230 -9.04 -13.93 -11.61
C LYS A 230 -8.78 -15.35 -12.13
N PRO A 231 -8.50 -15.55 -13.42
CA PRO A 231 -8.26 -16.89 -13.97
C PRO A 231 -7.02 -17.53 -13.36
N ILE A 232 -7.06 -18.87 -13.27
CA ILE A 232 -5.95 -19.71 -12.78
C ILE A 232 -5.51 -20.65 -13.89
N ASP A 233 -4.20 -20.80 -14.05
CA ASP A 233 -3.60 -21.87 -14.85
C ASP A 233 -3.26 -23.07 -13.95
N ASP A 234 -3.39 -24.30 -14.45
CA ASP A 234 -3.32 -25.53 -13.66
C ASP A 234 -1.87 -25.90 -13.25
N SER A 235 -1.30 -25.19 -12.27
CA SER A 235 0.09 -25.38 -11.82
C SER A 235 0.17 -25.67 -10.31
N GLU A 236 1.11 -26.54 -9.91
CA GLU A 236 1.37 -26.89 -8.50
C GLU A 236 1.64 -25.67 -7.60
N LYS A 237 2.18 -24.57 -8.17
CA LYS A 237 2.40 -23.31 -7.43
C LYS A 237 1.10 -22.68 -6.92
N HIS A 238 -0.03 -22.93 -7.58
CA HIS A 238 -1.31 -22.39 -7.15
C HIS A 238 -1.83 -23.09 -5.90
N GLN A 239 -1.58 -24.38 -5.69
CA GLN A 239 -2.05 -25.09 -4.49
C GLN A 239 -1.42 -24.55 -3.21
N ALA A 240 -0.10 -24.34 -3.20
CA ALA A 240 0.59 -23.71 -2.06
C ALA A 240 0.11 -22.27 -1.81
N THR A 241 -0.20 -21.52 -2.89
CA THR A 241 -0.73 -20.16 -2.81
C THR A 241 -2.14 -20.14 -2.23
N LEU A 242 -3.02 -21.06 -2.64
CA LEU A 242 -4.38 -21.17 -2.11
C LEU A 242 -4.38 -21.42 -0.61
N ALA A 243 -3.54 -22.34 -0.13
CA ALA A 243 -3.38 -22.63 1.29
C ALA A 243 -2.84 -21.43 2.09
N ILE A 244 -2.13 -20.49 1.45
CA ILE A 244 -1.74 -19.22 2.06
C ILE A 244 -2.93 -18.25 2.06
N LEU A 245 -3.58 -18.05 0.92
CA LEU A 245 -4.69 -17.10 0.77
C LEU A 245 -5.84 -17.36 1.74
N GLU A 246 -6.20 -18.62 1.98
CA GLU A 246 -7.21 -18.97 2.98
C GLU A 246 -6.83 -18.51 4.38
N LYS A 247 -5.56 -18.65 4.75
CA LYS A 247 -5.06 -18.22 6.06
C LYS A 247 -5.09 -16.71 6.23
N LEU A 248 -4.95 -16.00 5.12
CA LEU A 248 -4.89 -14.55 5.11
C LEU A 248 -6.26 -13.88 5.05
N SER A 249 -7.32 -14.63 4.71
CA SER A 249 -8.69 -14.13 4.55
C SER A 249 -9.30 -13.48 5.81
N LEU A 250 -8.67 -13.68 6.98
CA LEU A 250 -9.09 -13.13 8.26
C LEU A 250 -8.68 -11.66 8.48
N SER A 251 -7.67 -11.17 7.76
CA SER A 251 -7.17 -9.81 7.95
C SER A 251 -7.94 -8.80 7.09
N PRO A 252 -8.45 -7.69 7.66
CA PRO A 252 -9.13 -6.63 6.91
C PRO A 252 -8.17 -5.86 5.98
N CYS A 253 -6.87 -5.89 6.28
CA CYS A 253 -5.82 -5.23 5.50
C CYS A 253 -5.24 -6.12 4.39
N ILE A 254 -5.78 -7.33 4.21
CA ILE A 254 -5.42 -8.25 3.12
C ILE A 254 -6.63 -8.41 2.20
N LEU A 255 -6.37 -8.49 0.89
CA LEU A 255 -7.41 -8.68 -0.11
C LEU A 255 -8.07 -10.04 0.14
N LYS A 256 -9.36 -10.00 0.48
CA LYS A 256 -10.08 -11.20 0.91
C LYS A 256 -10.24 -12.17 -0.24
N PHE A 257 -9.82 -13.40 -0.01
CA PHE A 257 -10.05 -14.54 -0.90
C PHE A 257 -11.30 -15.29 -0.42
N TYR A 258 -12.25 -15.51 -1.33
CA TYR A 258 -13.50 -16.22 -1.05
C TYR A 258 -13.48 -17.70 -1.40
N GLY A 259 -12.61 -18.11 -2.33
CA GLY A 259 -12.55 -19.48 -2.83
C GLY A 259 -12.44 -19.55 -4.34
N LEU A 260 -12.79 -20.70 -4.88
CA LEU A 260 -12.70 -21.02 -6.31
C LEU A 260 -14.09 -21.07 -6.95
N SER A 261 -14.21 -20.57 -8.17
CA SER A 261 -15.41 -20.72 -8.99
C SER A 261 -15.04 -21.24 -10.37
N GLU A 262 -15.87 -22.12 -10.92
CA GLU A 262 -15.73 -22.64 -12.28
C GLU A 262 -16.85 -22.06 -13.13
N PHE A 263 -16.50 -21.43 -14.26
CA PHE A 263 -17.43 -21.00 -15.29
C PHE A 263 -16.70 -20.91 -16.63
N ASP A 264 -17.43 -21.03 -17.75
CA ASP A 264 -16.86 -21.00 -19.10
C ASP A 264 -15.70 -21.99 -19.32
N ASN A 265 -15.75 -23.18 -18.68
CA ASN A 265 -14.70 -24.21 -18.68
C ASN A 265 -13.32 -23.75 -18.14
N HIS A 266 -13.28 -22.69 -17.34
CA HIS A 266 -12.07 -22.22 -16.67
C HIS A 266 -12.31 -22.07 -15.16
N THR A 267 -11.23 -22.22 -14.39
CA THR A 267 -11.23 -22.05 -12.94
C THR A 267 -10.74 -20.64 -12.57
N TYR A 268 -11.44 -19.99 -11.66
CA TYR A 268 -11.15 -18.63 -11.22
C TYR A 268 -10.98 -18.57 -9.70
N MET A 269 -9.98 -17.82 -9.24
CA MET A 269 -9.92 -17.34 -7.87
C MET A 269 -10.88 -16.16 -7.70
N VAL A 270 -11.63 -16.16 -6.62
CA VAL A 270 -12.60 -15.10 -6.32
C VAL A 270 -12.11 -14.26 -5.14
N PHE A 271 -11.98 -12.95 -5.36
CA PHE A 271 -11.51 -11.97 -4.38
C PHE A 271 -12.51 -10.82 -4.19
N ASP A 272 -12.30 -10.00 -3.15
CA ASP A 272 -12.93 -8.68 -3.06
C ASP A 272 -12.68 -7.88 -4.35
N TRP A 273 -13.69 -7.16 -4.82
CA TRP A 273 -13.54 -6.23 -5.93
C TRP A 273 -12.81 -4.96 -5.47
N ALA A 274 -11.74 -4.60 -6.19
CA ALA A 274 -10.99 -3.37 -5.95
C ALA A 274 -11.59 -2.22 -6.77
N GLU A 275 -12.45 -1.40 -6.16
CA GLU A 275 -13.21 -0.37 -6.87
C GLU A 275 -12.32 0.61 -7.66
N TYR A 276 -11.17 0.98 -7.11
CA TYR A 276 -10.23 1.93 -7.72
C TYR A 276 -9.00 1.26 -8.34
N GLY A 277 -9.03 -0.06 -8.52
CA GLY A 277 -7.89 -0.80 -9.05
C GLY A 277 -6.78 -0.97 -8.01
N ASN A 278 -5.52 -0.93 -8.44
CA ASN A 278 -4.38 -0.94 -7.52
C ASN A 278 -3.89 0.49 -7.18
N LEU A 279 -3.06 0.62 -6.16
CA LEU A 279 -2.58 1.90 -5.66
C LEU A 279 -1.74 2.65 -6.70
N LYS A 280 -1.06 1.93 -7.61
CA LYS A 280 -0.39 2.55 -8.76
C LYS A 280 -1.38 3.21 -9.71
N GLU A 281 -2.41 2.48 -10.13
CA GLU A 281 -3.47 3.00 -10.98
C GLU A 281 -4.17 4.21 -10.33
N LEU A 282 -4.33 4.17 -9.00
CA LEU A 282 -4.89 5.28 -8.23
C LEU A 282 -4.03 6.53 -8.31
N TYR A 283 -2.74 6.47 -7.96
CA TYR A 283 -1.86 7.66 -8.01
C TYR A 283 -1.56 8.09 -9.45
N ASP A 284 -1.68 7.19 -10.43
CA ASP A 284 -1.56 7.55 -11.83
C ASP A 284 -2.74 8.44 -12.27
N SER A 285 -3.93 8.20 -11.71
CA SER A 285 -5.19 8.85 -12.08
C SER A 285 -5.57 10.05 -11.20
N PHE A 286 -5.10 10.10 -9.96
CA PHE A 286 -5.47 11.10 -8.97
C PHE A 286 -4.27 11.51 -8.13
N ASP A 287 -4.29 12.74 -7.62
CA ASP A 287 -3.38 13.15 -6.56
C ASP A 287 -3.96 12.76 -5.18
N ILE A 288 -3.12 12.19 -4.32
CA ILE A 288 -3.54 11.58 -3.06
C ILE A 288 -3.09 12.46 -1.89
N PRO A 289 -4.02 13.06 -1.11
CA PRO A 289 -3.67 13.91 0.02
C PRO A 289 -2.75 13.23 1.04
N TRP A 290 -1.86 13.99 1.68
CA TRP A 290 -0.93 13.48 2.69
C TRP A 290 -1.59 12.73 3.85
N THR A 291 -2.72 13.24 4.35
CA THR A 291 -3.48 12.56 5.41
C THR A 291 -3.98 11.19 4.93
N ARG A 292 -4.33 11.04 3.65
CA ARG A 292 -4.71 9.76 3.04
C ARG A 292 -3.50 8.84 2.86
N LYS A 293 -2.35 9.37 2.43
CA LYS A 293 -1.09 8.61 2.34
C LYS A 293 -0.71 7.99 3.69
N ILE A 294 -0.87 8.72 4.79
CA ILE A 294 -0.67 8.20 6.16
C ILE A 294 -1.55 6.97 6.42
N ILE A 295 -2.85 7.08 6.15
CA ILE A 295 -3.80 5.98 6.37
C ILE A 295 -3.44 4.78 5.50
N PHE A 296 -3.09 5.01 4.22
CA PHE A 296 -2.67 3.94 3.32
C PHE A 296 -1.47 3.18 3.85
N ILE A 297 -0.40 3.89 4.18
CA ILE A 297 0.85 3.29 4.66
C ILE A 297 0.62 2.58 6.00
N ARG A 298 -0.16 3.16 6.91
CA ARG A 298 -0.51 2.53 8.19
C ARG A 298 -1.24 1.20 7.98
N ASP A 299 -2.27 1.16 7.14
CA ASP A 299 -3.07 -0.04 6.95
C ASP A 299 -2.32 -1.13 6.18
N ILE A 300 -1.45 -0.76 5.22
CA ILE A 300 -0.51 -1.70 4.61
C ILE A 300 0.47 -2.26 5.66
N CYS A 301 1.00 -1.41 6.56
CA CYS A 301 1.87 -1.83 7.65
C CYS A 301 1.18 -2.82 8.60
N ARG A 302 -0.11 -2.63 8.91
CA ARG A 302 -0.92 -3.60 9.68
C ARG A 302 -1.02 -4.94 8.96
N GLY A 303 -1.21 -4.93 7.64
CA GLY A 303 -1.14 -6.14 6.81
C GLY A 303 0.20 -6.87 6.95
N LEU A 304 1.32 -6.14 6.91
CA LEU A 304 2.66 -6.72 7.10
C LEU A 304 2.89 -7.27 8.51
N VAL A 305 2.37 -6.60 9.55
CA VAL A 305 2.41 -7.12 10.93
C VAL A 305 1.69 -8.46 11.01
N PHE A 306 0.51 -8.55 10.40
CA PHE A 306 -0.25 -9.80 10.35
C PHE A 306 0.51 -10.92 9.62
N LEU A 307 1.16 -10.63 8.49
CA LEU A 307 2.00 -11.60 7.78
C LEU A 307 3.18 -12.08 8.62
N ARG A 308 3.81 -11.17 9.39
CA ARG A 308 4.92 -11.48 10.30
C ARG A 308 4.54 -12.48 11.37
N GLU A 309 3.38 -12.30 11.99
CA GLU A 309 2.87 -13.20 13.02
C GLU A 309 2.56 -14.61 12.49
N LEU A 310 2.17 -14.71 11.22
CA LEU A 310 1.95 -15.99 10.53
C LEU A 310 3.22 -16.61 9.94
N ASP A 311 4.37 -15.95 10.08
CA ASP A 311 5.64 -16.32 9.46
C ASP A 311 5.54 -16.48 7.93
N ILE A 312 4.74 -15.61 7.30
CA ILE A 312 4.52 -15.56 5.85
C ILE A 312 5.26 -14.36 5.28
N LEU A 313 6.08 -14.59 4.26
CA LEU A 313 6.75 -13.54 3.48
C LEU A 313 5.98 -13.36 2.18
N HIS A 314 5.69 -12.12 1.79
CA HIS A 314 5.00 -11.77 0.56
C HIS A 314 5.91 -11.82 -0.67
N HIS A 315 7.17 -11.40 -0.54
CA HIS A 315 8.19 -11.30 -1.60
C HIS A 315 8.02 -10.19 -2.65
N ASP A 316 6.91 -9.46 -2.68
CA ASP A 316 6.58 -8.54 -3.77
C ASP A 316 5.78 -7.32 -3.27
N ILE A 317 6.34 -6.58 -2.33
CA ILE A 317 5.72 -5.39 -1.73
C ILE A 317 5.99 -4.17 -2.61
N ARG A 318 4.94 -3.66 -3.27
CA ARG A 318 4.94 -2.49 -4.19
C ARG A 318 3.52 -1.97 -4.40
N CYS A 319 3.34 -0.74 -4.90
CA CYS A 319 2.00 -0.15 -5.07
C CYS A 319 1.09 -0.95 -6.03
N GLU A 320 1.65 -1.64 -7.04
CA GLU A 320 0.88 -2.50 -7.96
C GLU A 320 0.20 -3.69 -7.26
N ASN A 321 0.67 -4.08 -6.07
CA ASN A 321 0.12 -5.19 -5.28
C ASN A 321 -0.73 -4.72 -4.08
N ILE A 322 -1.03 -3.42 -4.00
CA ILE A 322 -1.98 -2.86 -3.03
C ILE A 322 -3.28 -2.54 -3.77
N PHE A 323 -4.37 -3.20 -3.42
CA PHE A 323 -5.67 -3.05 -4.04
C PHE A 323 -6.53 -2.07 -3.26
N ILE A 324 -7.20 -1.15 -3.96
CA ILE A 324 -8.00 -0.09 -3.35
C ILE A 324 -9.48 -0.43 -3.51
N CYS A 325 -10.06 -0.94 -2.42
CA CYS A 325 -11.46 -1.33 -2.34
C CYS A 325 -12.39 -0.12 -2.11
N GLU A 326 -13.68 -0.39 -2.03
CA GLU A 326 -14.70 0.60 -1.65
C GLU A 326 -14.30 1.38 -0.39
N GLY A 327 -14.64 2.67 -0.33
CA GLY A 327 -14.26 3.56 0.76
C GLY A 327 -12.78 3.95 0.80
N LEU A 328 -12.03 3.72 -0.29
CA LEU A 328 -10.57 3.90 -0.36
C LEU A 328 -9.84 3.05 0.70
N SER A 329 -10.27 1.80 0.87
CA SER A 329 -9.61 0.87 1.78
C SER A 329 -8.44 0.17 1.06
N PRO A 330 -7.18 0.36 1.50
CA PRO A 330 -6.03 -0.32 0.94
C PRO A 330 -5.94 -1.77 1.46
N LYS A 331 -5.72 -2.72 0.55
CA LYS A 331 -5.57 -4.14 0.90
C LYS A 331 -4.37 -4.73 0.18
N LEU A 332 -3.46 -5.33 0.93
CA LEU A 332 -2.33 -6.07 0.37
C LEU A 332 -2.86 -7.31 -0.38
N GLY A 333 -2.43 -7.52 -1.61
CA GLY A 333 -2.90 -8.62 -2.45
C GLY A 333 -1.79 -9.19 -3.34
N ASN A 334 -2.16 -10.10 -4.25
CA ASN A 334 -1.21 -10.75 -5.17
C ASN A 334 -0.12 -11.61 -4.49
N PHE A 335 -0.55 -12.61 -3.71
CA PHE A 335 0.32 -13.52 -2.97
C PHE A 335 0.96 -14.66 -3.80
N ILE A 336 1.10 -14.48 -5.12
CA ILE A 336 1.62 -15.53 -6.02
C ILE A 336 3.08 -15.94 -5.73
N HIS A 337 3.82 -15.09 -5.02
CA HIS A 337 5.20 -15.31 -4.60
C HIS A 337 5.33 -15.55 -3.10
N ALA A 338 4.21 -15.55 -2.37
CA ALA A 338 4.21 -15.68 -0.94
C ALA A 338 4.57 -17.10 -0.49
N ARG A 339 5.26 -17.20 0.64
CA ARG A 339 5.68 -18.49 1.23
C ARG A 339 5.96 -18.33 2.72
N LYS A 340 5.93 -19.45 3.44
CA LYS A 340 6.40 -19.49 4.84
C LYS A 340 7.90 -19.16 4.89
N ALA A 341 8.35 -18.47 5.93
CA ALA A 341 9.76 -18.07 6.03
C ALA A 341 10.73 -19.26 6.07
N ASN A 342 10.28 -20.40 6.63
CA ASN A 342 11.09 -21.61 6.68
C ASN A 342 11.07 -22.46 5.39
N ALA A 343 10.22 -22.14 4.41
CA ALA A 343 10.08 -22.89 3.16
C ALA A 343 11.33 -22.74 2.27
N ASN A 344 11.54 -23.71 1.38
CA ASN A 344 12.60 -23.62 0.38
C ASN A 344 12.32 -22.46 -0.57
N THR A 345 13.34 -21.64 -0.84
CA THR A 345 13.23 -20.50 -1.75
C THR A 345 13.03 -21.02 -3.17
N SER A 346 11.80 -20.93 -3.69
CA SER A 346 11.53 -21.10 -5.11
C SER A 346 12.16 -19.95 -5.90
N PHE A 347 12.80 -20.30 -7.02
CA PHE A 347 13.50 -19.33 -7.86
C PHE A 347 12.52 -18.49 -8.66
N LEU A 348 12.67 -17.16 -8.61
CA LEU A 348 11.98 -16.26 -9.54
C LEU A 348 12.63 -16.41 -10.91
N SER A 349 11.85 -16.32 -11.99
CA SER A 349 12.44 -16.25 -13.33
C SER A 349 13.28 -14.98 -13.46
N PHE A 350 14.33 -15.01 -14.29
CA PHE A 350 15.21 -13.86 -14.50
C PHE A 350 14.44 -12.60 -14.92
N GLN A 351 13.44 -12.75 -15.80
CA GLN A 351 12.56 -11.66 -16.22
C GLN A 351 11.81 -11.01 -15.05
N LYS A 352 11.26 -11.81 -14.13
CA LYS A 352 10.56 -11.29 -12.95
C LYS A 352 11.52 -10.61 -11.95
N GLN A 353 12.74 -11.13 -11.82
CA GLN A 353 13.76 -10.48 -10.98
C GLN A 353 14.06 -9.06 -11.49
N ILE A 354 14.23 -8.91 -12.80
CA ILE A 354 14.47 -7.62 -13.48
C ILE A 354 13.35 -6.63 -13.18
N GLU A 355 12.09 -7.05 -13.28
CA GLU A 355 10.92 -6.20 -12.98
C GLU A 355 10.89 -5.75 -11.51
N MET A 356 11.33 -6.61 -10.59
CA MET A 356 11.26 -6.37 -9.14
C MET A 356 12.48 -5.63 -8.57
N PHE A 357 13.58 -5.47 -9.33
CA PHE A 357 14.82 -4.83 -8.81
C PHE A 357 14.61 -3.43 -8.23
N ARG A 358 13.60 -2.69 -8.70
CA ARG A 358 13.25 -1.36 -8.18
C ARG A 358 12.88 -1.35 -6.70
N TRP A 359 12.28 -2.44 -6.19
CA TRP A 359 11.85 -2.57 -4.80
C TRP A 359 12.70 -3.58 -4.00
N MET A 360 13.70 -4.20 -4.63
CA MET A 360 14.44 -5.32 -4.05
C MET A 360 15.59 -4.86 -3.17
N ALA A 361 15.74 -5.50 -2.01
CA ALA A 361 16.83 -5.23 -1.07
C ALA A 361 18.21 -5.61 -1.65
N PRO A 362 19.29 -4.86 -1.31
CA PRO A 362 20.63 -5.09 -1.87
C PRO A 362 21.13 -6.52 -1.63
N GLU A 363 20.98 -7.06 -0.42
CA GLU A 363 21.42 -8.41 -0.07
C GLU A 363 20.70 -9.50 -0.88
N GLN A 364 19.47 -9.21 -1.31
CA GLN A 364 18.70 -10.12 -2.16
C GLN A 364 19.15 -10.04 -3.62
N ILE A 365 19.51 -8.84 -4.11
CA ILE A 365 20.08 -8.63 -5.44
C ILE A 365 21.45 -9.31 -5.56
N GLU A 366 22.36 -9.07 -4.61
CA GLU A 366 23.70 -9.68 -4.57
C GLU A 366 23.61 -11.21 -4.56
N LYS A 367 22.66 -11.76 -3.81
CA LYS A 367 22.42 -13.20 -3.78
C LYS A 367 22.02 -13.74 -5.17
N TYR A 368 21.13 -13.05 -5.88
CA TYR A 368 20.75 -13.44 -7.25
C TYR A 368 21.94 -13.38 -8.21
N GLN A 369 22.90 -12.47 -8.00
CA GLN A 369 24.11 -12.34 -8.80
C GLN A 369 25.17 -13.42 -8.46
N ASN A 370 25.34 -13.77 -7.18
CA ASN A 370 26.47 -14.59 -6.71
C ASN A 370 26.13 -16.07 -6.51
N ASN A 371 25.14 -16.38 -5.66
CA ASN A 371 24.75 -17.77 -5.40
C ASN A 371 23.24 -17.90 -5.12
N PRO A 372 22.47 -18.38 -6.10
CA PRO A 372 21.02 -18.48 -6.01
C PRO A 372 20.51 -19.43 -4.92
N LYS A 373 21.31 -20.39 -4.44
CA LYS A 373 20.85 -21.51 -3.60
C LYS A 373 20.82 -21.26 -2.08
N GLN A 374 21.34 -20.13 -1.56
CA GLN A 374 21.30 -19.84 -0.11
C GLN A 374 19.90 -19.41 0.37
N LYS A 375 19.47 -19.76 1.59
CA LYS A 375 18.31 -19.10 2.25
C LYS A 375 18.72 -17.65 2.54
N GLY A 376 17.92 -16.66 2.11
CA GLY A 376 18.37 -15.25 2.21
C GLY A 376 17.30 -14.17 2.14
N TYR A 377 16.04 -14.50 1.81
CA TYR A 377 14.98 -13.50 1.89
C TYR A 377 14.36 -13.55 3.28
N THR A 378 14.23 -12.39 3.93
CA THR A 378 13.78 -12.26 5.31
C THR A 378 12.76 -11.13 5.43
N PHE A 379 12.16 -10.96 6.61
CA PHE A 379 11.34 -9.77 6.88
C PHE A 379 12.11 -8.47 6.73
N SER A 380 13.44 -8.46 6.91
CA SER A 380 14.24 -7.26 6.64
C SER A 380 14.22 -6.90 5.14
N CYS A 381 14.12 -7.88 4.24
CA CYS A 381 13.93 -7.62 2.82
C CYS A 381 12.55 -7.01 2.56
N GLU A 382 11.49 -7.49 3.24
CA GLU A 382 10.15 -6.88 3.16
C GLU A 382 10.16 -5.44 3.64
N MET A 383 10.90 -5.13 4.71
CA MET A 383 11.03 -3.76 5.22
C MET A 383 11.69 -2.82 4.21
N PHE A 384 12.69 -3.31 3.45
CA PHE A 384 13.29 -2.54 2.38
C PHE A 384 12.28 -2.26 1.26
N SER A 385 11.58 -3.30 0.79
CA SER A 385 10.55 -3.16 -0.25
C SER A 385 9.42 -2.25 0.21
N PHE A 386 9.04 -2.30 1.48
CA PHE A 386 8.06 -1.39 2.06
C PHE A 386 8.56 0.06 2.11
N GLY A 387 9.85 0.28 2.41
CA GLY A 387 10.47 1.61 2.27
C GLY A 387 10.39 2.16 0.84
N MET A 388 10.65 1.31 -0.16
CA MET A 388 10.51 1.67 -1.58
C MET A 388 9.05 1.92 -1.98
N LEU A 389 8.08 1.16 -1.44
CA LEU A 389 6.64 1.40 -1.63
C LEU A 389 6.23 2.75 -1.04
N ILE A 390 6.68 3.06 0.18
CA ILE A 390 6.41 4.35 0.82
C ILE A 390 6.98 5.48 -0.04
N TRP A 391 8.20 5.34 -0.56
CA TRP A 391 8.76 6.29 -1.52
C TRP A 391 7.89 6.41 -2.77
N GLU A 392 7.53 5.31 -3.42
CA GLU A 392 6.68 5.29 -4.62
C GLU A 392 5.36 6.04 -4.40
N LEU A 393 4.70 5.83 -3.27
CA LEU A 393 3.45 6.52 -2.92
C LEU A 393 3.66 7.99 -2.55
N CYS A 394 4.72 8.34 -1.83
CA CYS A 394 4.98 9.73 -1.42
C CYS A 394 5.34 10.63 -2.61
N TYR A 395 6.05 10.08 -3.59
CA TYR A 395 6.47 10.79 -4.80
C TYR A 395 5.55 10.54 -6.00
N GLU A 396 4.60 9.60 -5.89
CA GLU A 396 3.66 9.17 -6.93
C GLU A 396 4.36 8.87 -8.27
N LYS A 397 5.53 8.23 -8.15
CA LYS A 397 6.44 7.91 -9.26
C LYS A 397 6.98 6.51 -9.11
N ILE A 398 7.15 5.83 -10.24
CA ILE A 398 7.84 4.53 -10.28
C ILE A 398 9.29 4.73 -9.82
N PRO A 399 9.79 3.97 -8.84
CA PRO A 399 11.17 4.08 -8.39
C PRO A 399 12.14 3.82 -9.54
N TYR A 400 13.19 4.63 -9.60
CA TYR A 400 14.29 4.54 -10.55
C TYR A 400 13.82 4.70 -12.01
N LYS A 401 12.72 5.43 -12.26
CA LYS A 401 12.13 5.59 -13.61
C LYS A 401 13.11 6.10 -14.65
N ARG A 402 14.12 6.89 -14.23
CA ARG A 402 15.20 7.41 -15.09
C ARG A 402 16.07 6.33 -15.72
N TYR A 403 16.15 5.14 -15.12
CA TYR A 403 16.92 4.03 -15.67
C TYR A 403 16.09 3.22 -16.64
N SER A 404 16.55 3.18 -17.90
CA SER A 404 15.95 2.38 -18.97
C SER A 404 16.27 0.89 -18.81
N ASP A 405 17.52 0.55 -18.42
CA ASP A 405 17.97 -0.81 -18.13
C ASP A 405 17.87 -1.12 -16.62
N PRO A 406 17.02 -2.08 -16.20
CA PRO A 406 16.91 -2.47 -14.80
C PRO A 406 18.19 -3.07 -14.20
N LYS A 407 19.16 -3.53 -15.01
CA LYS A 407 20.46 -3.96 -14.49
C LYS A 407 21.27 -2.79 -13.92
N LYS A 408 21.12 -1.57 -14.47
CA LYS A 408 21.75 -0.36 -13.90
C LYS A 408 21.21 -0.08 -12.49
N ILE A 409 19.91 -0.29 -12.29
CA ILE A 409 19.26 -0.19 -10.97
C ILE A 409 19.90 -1.18 -10.00
N SER A 410 20.10 -2.43 -10.43
CA SER A 410 20.75 -3.45 -9.58
C SER A 410 22.14 -3.00 -9.10
N LYS A 411 22.98 -2.45 -9.99
CA LYS A 411 24.32 -1.95 -9.65
C LYS A 411 24.23 -0.76 -8.70
N HIS A 412 23.37 0.21 -9.02
CA HIS A 412 23.14 1.42 -8.22
C HIS A 412 22.74 1.08 -6.76
N VAL A 413 21.80 0.15 -6.59
CA VAL A 413 21.32 -0.26 -5.26
C VAL A 413 22.40 -1.03 -4.48
N VAL A 414 23.13 -1.93 -5.14
CA VAL A 414 24.21 -2.75 -4.54
C VAL A 414 25.39 -1.90 -4.07
N ILE A 415 25.75 -0.82 -4.77
CA ILE A 415 26.80 0.09 -4.28
C ILE A 415 26.31 1.06 -3.19
N GLY A 416 25.08 0.90 -2.71
CA GLY A 416 24.53 1.67 -1.59
C GLY A 416 23.79 2.95 -1.97
N LYS A 417 23.67 3.27 -3.26
CA LYS A 417 22.90 4.44 -3.70
C LYS A 417 21.39 4.19 -3.69
N ARG A 418 20.60 5.25 -3.57
CA ARG A 418 19.14 5.22 -3.43
C ARG A 418 18.50 6.35 -4.22
N GLU A 419 17.18 6.29 -4.33
CA GLU A 419 16.38 7.42 -4.78
C GLU A 419 16.60 8.67 -3.92
N LYS A 420 16.37 9.83 -4.52
CA LYS A 420 16.52 11.11 -3.82
C LYS A 420 15.34 11.32 -2.84
N LEU A 421 15.64 11.91 -1.69
CA LEU A 421 14.66 12.32 -0.69
C LEU A 421 14.51 13.84 -0.68
N LEU A 422 13.66 14.37 -1.56
CA LEU A 422 13.43 15.79 -1.75
C LEU A 422 12.09 16.19 -1.15
N LEU A 423 12.09 17.28 -0.36
CA LEU A 423 10.86 17.93 0.08
C LEU A 423 10.14 18.53 -1.13
N GLY A 424 8.82 18.54 -1.06
CA GLY A 424 7.94 19.05 -2.10
C GLY A 424 7.41 20.43 -1.75
N LYS A 425 6.14 20.66 -2.07
CA LYS A 425 5.46 21.91 -1.73
C LYS A 425 5.48 22.14 -0.21
N PRO A 426 5.46 23.41 0.25
CA PRO A 426 5.50 23.73 1.69
C PRO A 426 4.26 23.24 2.47
N ASN A 427 3.18 22.88 1.78
CA ASN A 427 2.02 22.25 2.39
C ASN A 427 2.40 20.88 2.96
N ASP A 428 1.98 20.58 4.19
CA ASP A 428 2.26 19.30 4.86
C ASP A 428 3.76 18.98 5.06
N ILE A 429 4.63 19.99 5.05
CA ILE A 429 6.10 19.81 5.17
C ILE A 429 6.51 18.92 6.35
N LYS A 430 5.81 19.02 7.49
CA LYS A 430 6.06 18.18 8.67
C LYS A 430 5.76 16.71 8.40
N ILE A 431 4.68 16.41 7.68
CA ILE A 431 4.32 15.04 7.28
C ILE A 431 5.38 14.50 6.32
N GLN A 432 5.80 15.31 5.35
CA GLN A 432 6.86 14.96 4.40
C GLN A 432 8.17 14.63 5.13
N GLU A 433 8.60 15.45 6.08
CA GLU A 433 9.79 15.21 6.90
C GLU A 433 9.71 13.89 7.69
N HIS A 434 8.52 13.55 8.22
CA HIS A 434 8.30 12.29 8.90
C HIS A 434 8.49 11.10 7.95
N PHE A 435 7.92 11.17 6.75
CA PHE A 435 8.06 10.09 5.77
C PHE A 435 9.48 9.98 5.21
N ILE A 436 10.17 11.08 4.94
CA ILE A 436 11.59 11.08 4.56
C ILE A 436 12.41 10.31 5.60
N LYS A 437 12.21 10.58 6.90
CA LYS A 437 12.91 9.87 7.99
C LYS A 437 12.51 8.40 8.08
N ILE A 438 11.26 8.05 7.76
CA ILE A 438 10.78 6.66 7.74
C ILE A 438 11.42 5.91 6.58
N ILE A 439 11.38 6.46 5.36
CA ILE A 439 11.95 5.88 4.15
C ILE A 439 13.46 5.67 4.37
N ASP A 440 14.17 6.71 4.82
CA ASP A 440 15.61 6.64 5.12
C ASP A 440 15.95 5.47 6.04
N LYS A 441 15.17 5.26 7.10
CA LYS A 441 15.39 4.13 8.02
C LYS A 441 14.92 2.78 7.47
N ALA A 442 13.94 2.73 6.59
CA ALA A 442 13.40 1.48 6.06
C ALA A 442 14.33 0.84 5.00
N TRP A 443 14.97 1.65 4.17
CA TRP A 443 15.78 1.18 3.04
C TRP A 443 17.31 1.20 3.29
N GLN A 444 17.71 1.21 4.55
CA GLN A 444 19.12 1.14 4.93
C GLN A 444 19.81 -0.05 4.27
N HIS A 445 21.06 0.15 3.85
CA HIS A 445 21.82 -0.87 3.12
C HIS A 445 21.93 -2.17 3.92
N MET A 446 22.42 -2.06 5.15
CA MET A 446 22.52 -3.20 6.07
C MET A 446 21.15 -3.58 6.67
N PRO A 447 20.71 -4.86 6.59
CA PRO A 447 19.40 -5.30 7.07
C PRO A 447 19.11 -5.00 8.53
N GLU A 448 20.10 -5.09 9.42
CA GLU A 448 19.98 -4.86 10.86
C GLU A 448 19.83 -3.39 11.25
N LYS A 449 20.19 -2.46 10.34
CA LYS A 449 19.99 -1.02 10.54
C LYS A 449 18.59 -0.55 10.15
N ARG A 450 17.81 -1.42 9.51
CA ARG A 450 16.46 -1.08 9.05
C ARG A 450 15.52 -0.93 10.24
N ILE A 451 14.55 -0.02 10.11
CA ILE A 451 13.52 0.15 11.14
C ILE A 451 12.78 -1.17 11.40
N VAL A 452 12.57 -1.50 12.67
CA VAL A 452 11.80 -2.68 13.07
C VAL A 452 10.32 -2.45 12.75
N LEU A 453 9.66 -3.46 12.16
CA LEU A 453 8.26 -3.38 11.73
C LEU A 453 7.31 -2.86 12.83
N LEU A 454 7.43 -3.38 14.06
CA LEU A 454 6.58 -2.98 15.18
C LEU A 454 6.81 -1.52 15.60
N ASP A 455 8.05 -1.03 15.51
CA ASP A 455 8.35 0.37 15.81
C ASP A 455 7.84 1.30 14.70
N LEU A 456 7.91 0.87 13.44
CA LEU A 456 7.29 1.59 12.34
C LEU A 456 5.78 1.66 12.50
N HIS A 457 5.12 0.53 12.82
CA HIS A 457 3.69 0.47 13.06
C HIS A 457 3.26 1.49 14.13
N ARG A 458 3.91 1.49 15.31
CA ARG A 458 3.62 2.47 16.39
C ARG A 458 3.78 3.92 15.93
N LYS A 459 4.79 4.22 15.12
CA LYS A 459 5.00 5.56 14.58
C LYS A 459 3.89 5.96 13.60
N LEU A 460 3.46 5.06 12.74
CA LEU A 460 2.39 5.30 11.77
C LEU A 460 1.03 5.48 12.45
N GLU A 461 0.73 4.72 13.51
CA GLU A 461 -0.46 4.95 14.34
C GLU A 461 -0.45 6.37 14.93
N LYS A 462 0.65 6.76 15.57
CA LYS A 462 0.80 8.12 16.13
C LYS A 462 0.66 9.22 15.06
N LEU A 463 1.18 9.00 13.85
CA LEU A 463 1.02 9.94 12.75
C LEU A 463 -0.44 10.05 12.29
N ALA A 464 -1.15 8.93 12.18
CA ALA A 464 -2.57 8.91 11.84
C ALA A 464 -3.46 9.57 12.91
N ASP A 465 -2.99 9.60 14.16
CA ASP A 465 -3.64 10.31 15.28
C ASP A 465 -3.39 11.80 15.23
N THR A 466 -2.16 12.17 14.89
CA THR A 466 -1.73 13.57 14.81
C THR A 466 -2.34 14.27 13.61
N TYR A 467 -2.52 13.55 12.49
CA TYR A 467 -3.00 14.08 11.22
C TYR A 467 -4.20 13.28 10.69
N PRO A 468 -5.38 13.39 11.33
CA PRO A 468 -6.58 12.70 10.87
C PRO A 468 -7.08 13.25 9.53
N ILE A 469 -7.84 12.45 8.79
CA ILE A 469 -8.54 12.91 7.59
C ILE A 469 -9.62 13.93 8.01
N PRO A 470 -9.64 15.15 7.44
CA PRO A 470 -10.69 16.14 7.72
C PRO A 470 -12.07 15.60 7.30
N LEU A 471 -13.12 15.86 8.09
CA LEU A 471 -14.49 15.39 7.77
C LEU A 471 -14.98 15.89 6.41
N ASP A 472 -14.68 17.15 6.07
CA ASP A 472 -15.11 17.80 4.83
C ASP A 472 -14.00 17.83 3.76
N GLY A 473 -12.91 17.10 3.97
CA GLY A 473 -11.77 17.08 3.06
C GLY A 473 -12.04 16.28 1.79
N PRO A 474 -11.48 16.68 0.63
CA PRO A 474 -11.58 15.88 -0.59
C PRO A 474 -10.94 14.50 -0.38
N LEU A 475 -11.64 13.45 -0.83
CA LEU A 475 -11.16 12.07 -0.70
C LEU A 475 -9.93 11.79 -1.60
N LEU A 476 -9.94 12.39 -2.79
CA LEU A 476 -8.90 12.39 -3.82
C LEU A 476 -8.92 13.76 -4.50
N LEU A 477 -7.77 14.22 -5.00
CA LEU A 477 -7.66 15.48 -5.75
C LEU A 477 -7.63 15.18 -7.25
N LYS A 478 -8.34 16.00 -8.04
CA LYS A 478 -8.50 15.80 -9.49
C LYS A 478 -7.30 16.31 -10.30
N ASP A 479 -6.58 17.30 -9.78
CA ASP A 479 -5.43 17.90 -10.46
C ASP A 479 -4.15 17.19 -9.98
N LYS A 480 -3.44 16.55 -10.90
CA LYS A 480 -2.19 15.81 -10.64
C LYS A 480 -1.00 16.77 -10.48
N GLU A 481 -1.04 17.63 -9.48
CA GLU A 481 0.14 18.42 -9.13
C GLU A 481 1.00 17.64 -8.13
N LEU A 482 2.11 17.05 -8.60
CA LEU A 482 3.05 16.26 -7.79
C LEU A 482 3.32 16.86 -6.39
N ASP A 483 3.02 16.06 -5.35
CA ASP A 483 3.21 16.44 -3.95
C ASP A 483 4.69 16.57 -3.53
N LEU A 484 5.53 15.58 -3.88
CA LEU A 484 7.01 15.59 -3.72
C LEU A 484 7.71 15.53 -5.07
N GLY A 485 8.88 16.16 -5.16
CA GLY A 485 9.65 16.20 -6.41
C GLY A 485 9.15 17.24 -7.41
N ALA A 486 8.47 18.30 -6.93
CA ALA A 486 8.22 19.55 -7.67
C ALA A 486 9.52 20.25 -8.14
N ASN A 487 10.65 19.77 -7.65
CA ASN A 487 12.01 20.15 -8.00
C ASN A 487 12.70 19.02 -8.79
N GLU A 488 12.03 18.37 -9.75
CA GLU A 488 12.72 17.66 -10.83
C GLU A 488 12.64 18.52 -12.08
N PRO A 489 13.65 18.49 -12.97
CA PRO A 489 13.63 19.34 -14.15
C PRO A 489 12.37 19.05 -14.96
N THR A 490 11.55 20.09 -15.16
CA THR A 490 10.31 20.03 -15.93
C THR A 490 10.59 19.81 -17.42
N ILE A 491 11.77 20.19 -17.88
CA ILE A 491 12.23 20.04 -19.26
C ILE A 491 13.28 18.92 -19.35
N ASP A 492 13.00 17.91 -20.17
CA ASP A 492 13.95 16.83 -20.48
C ASP A 492 15.23 17.38 -21.12
N LEU A 493 16.39 16.87 -20.70
CA LEU A 493 17.68 17.34 -21.19
C LEU A 493 17.85 17.17 -22.72
N ASN A 494 17.24 16.15 -23.33
CA ASN A 494 17.27 16.00 -24.79
C ASN A 494 16.48 17.08 -25.51
N GLU A 495 15.44 17.63 -24.89
CA GLU A 495 14.71 18.75 -25.47
C GLU A 495 15.61 19.99 -25.52
N GLY A 496 16.42 20.24 -24.47
CA GLY A 496 17.44 21.28 -24.50
C GLY A 496 18.47 21.10 -25.63
N ILE A 497 18.90 19.86 -25.87
CA ILE A 497 19.82 19.51 -26.97
C ILE A 497 19.15 19.72 -28.34
N ARG A 498 17.87 19.37 -28.49
CA ARG A 498 17.11 19.63 -29.73
C ARG A 498 16.94 21.13 -29.98
N CYS A 499 16.63 21.92 -28.95
CA CYS A 499 16.59 23.38 -29.05
C CYS A 499 17.95 23.93 -29.49
N HIS A 500 19.06 23.42 -28.95
CA HIS A 500 20.41 23.79 -29.40
C HIS A 500 20.61 23.51 -30.90
N GLN A 501 20.23 22.32 -31.38
CA GLN A 501 20.34 21.94 -32.80
C GLN A 501 19.48 22.85 -33.71
N LYS A 502 18.32 23.30 -33.22
CA LYS A 502 17.46 24.28 -33.90
C LYS A 502 17.93 25.74 -33.76
N LYS A 503 19.01 25.99 -33.03
CA LYS A 503 19.55 27.32 -32.69
C LYS A 503 18.61 28.17 -31.81
N GLU A 504 17.72 27.53 -31.06
CA GLU A 504 16.86 28.16 -30.06
C GLU A 504 17.60 28.26 -28.71
N TYR A 505 18.65 29.09 -28.67
CA TYR A 505 19.62 29.08 -27.57
C TYR A 505 19.03 29.45 -26.20
N GLU A 506 18.04 30.35 -26.16
CA GLU A 506 17.37 30.73 -24.90
C GLU A 506 16.55 29.59 -24.28
N ASN A 507 15.83 28.84 -25.12
CA ASN A 507 15.07 27.67 -24.68
C ASN A 507 16.00 26.54 -24.24
N ALA A 508 17.08 26.31 -24.99
CA ALA A 508 18.11 25.34 -24.63
C ALA A 508 18.77 25.69 -23.29
N TRP A 509 19.13 26.96 -23.08
CA TRP A 509 19.73 27.40 -21.83
C TRP A 509 18.84 27.18 -20.61
N LYS A 510 17.54 27.50 -20.71
CA LYS A 510 16.58 27.25 -19.61
C LYS A 510 16.58 25.78 -19.21
N CYS A 511 16.55 24.88 -20.19
CA CYS A 511 16.63 23.44 -19.95
C CYS A 511 17.94 23.02 -19.26
N PHE A 512 19.08 23.49 -19.76
CA PHE A 512 20.38 23.16 -19.18
C PHE A 512 20.54 23.71 -17.77
N GLU A 513 20.06 24.93 -17.51
CA GLU A 513 20.10 25.56 -16.20
C GLU A 513 19.25 24.81 -15.17
N GLU A 514 18.03 24.46 -15.53
CA GLU A 514 17.14 23.68 -14.68
C GLU A 514 17.75 22.31 -14.34
N ASN A 515 18.20 21.56 -15.35
CA ASN A 515 18.79 20.23 -15.14
C ASN A 515 20.12 20.29 -14.36
N ALA A 516 20.94 21.31 -14.58
CA ALA A 516 22.20 21.50 -13.86
C ALA A 516 21.98 21.85 -12.38
N ASN A 517 20.95 22.64 -12.07
CA ASN A 517 20.54 22.93 -10.70
C ASN A 517 20.15 21.65 -9.94
N PHE A 518 19.72 20.60 -10.65
CA PHE A 518 19.44 19.27 -10.09
C PHE A 518 20.64 18.33 -10.02
N GLY A 519 21.83 18.86 -10.34
CA GLY A 519 23.09 18.14 -10.27
C GLY A 519 23.36 17.24 -11.47
N ASN A 520 22.65 17.41 -12.59
CA ASN A 520 22.94 16.65 -13.80
C ASN A 520 24.30 17.12 -14.40
N PRO A 521 25.34 16.27 -14.43
CA PRO A 521 26.66 16.65 -14.91
C PRO A 521 26.67 16.98 -16.41
N ILE A 522 25.82 16.33 -17.21
CA ILE A 522 25.73 16.60 -18.66
C ILE A 522 25.11 17.97 -18.91
N ALA A 523 24.10 18.35 -18.12
CA ALA A 523 23.53 19.68 -18.18
C ALA A 523 24.54 20.77 -17.77
N LYS A 524 25.34 20.52 -16.72
CA LYS A 524 26.46 21.39 -16.33
C LYS A 524 27.50 21.53 -17.43
N TYR A 525 27.82 20.43 -18.12
CA TYR A 525 28.68 20.47 -19.30
C TYR A 525 28.10 21.39 -20.38
N TRP A 526 26.81 21.27 -20.71
CA TRP A 526 26.16 22.14 -21.69
C TRP A 526 26.12 23.61 -21.27
N GLN A 527 25.88 23.91 -19.99
CA GLN A 527 26.01 25.26 -19.47
C GLN A 527 27.43 25.81 -19.68
N GLY A 528 28.44 25.03 -19.29
CA GLY A 528 29.84 25.40 -19.51
C GLY A 528 30.15 25.63 -20.99
N TYR A 529 29.65 24.75 -21.86
CA TYR A 529 29.79 24.86 -23.31
C TYR A 529 29.14 26.15 -23.85
N TYR A 530 27.98 26.55 -23.33
CA TYR A 530 27.31 27.78 -23.71
C TYR A 530 28.07 29.03 -23.30
N LEU A 531 28.56 29.04 -22.06
CA LEU A 531 29.35 30.15 -21.51
C LEU A 531 30.72 30.27 -22.19
N PHE A 532 31.32 29.15 -22.59
CA PHE A 532 32.60 29.10 -23.27
C PHE A 532 32.53 29.64 -24.70
N ASN A 533 31.50 29.23 -25.46
CA ASN A 533 31.32 29.61 -26.87
C ASN A 533 30.53 30.92 -27.05
N GLY A 534 29.90 31.45 -25.99
CA GLY A 534 29.23 32.74 -26.02
C GLY A 534 27.88 32.74 -26.77
N TYR A 535 27.13 31.62 -26.77
CA TYR A 535 25.83 31.54 -27.47
C TYR A 535 24.76 32.48 -26.90
N LEU A 536 24.84 32.84 -25.61
CA LEU A 536 23.96 33.82 -24.96
C LEU A 536 24.75 34.88 -24.18
N LYS A 537 25.70 34.41 -23.36
CA LYS A 537 26.62 35.22 -22.56
C LYS A 537 27.96 34.51 -22.49
N THR A 538 29.04 35.28 -22.39
CA THR A 538 30.40 34.73 -22.26
C THR A 538 30.85 34.82 -20.81
N ASP A 539 31.24 33.68 -20.23
CA ASP A 539 31.87 33.60 -18.91
C ASP A 539 32.79 32.37 -18.87
N LYS A 540 34.04 32.56 -19.30
CA LYS A 540 34.99 31.45 -19.42
C LYS A 540 35.44 30.91 -18.07
N GLU A 541 35.52 31.74 -17.04
CA GLU A 541 35.90 31.29 -15.70
C GLU A 541 34.84 30.35 -15.11
N LEU A 542 33.56 30.73 -15.20
CA LEU A 542 32.47 29.87 -14.78
C LEU A 542 32.38 28.60 -15.64
N ALA A 543 32.62 28.70 -16.95
CA ALA A 543 32.66 27.54 -17.83
C ALA A 543 33.71 26.51 -17.37
N TYR A 544 34.94 26.96 -17.09
CA TYR A 544 36.00 26.08 -16.61
C TYR A 544 35.68 25.45 -15.26
N LYS A 545 35.03 26.18 -14.35
CA LYS A 545 34.56 25.63 -13.09
C LYS A 545 33.53 24.51 -13.30
N LEU A 546 32.57 24.70 -14.19
CA LEU A 546 31.56 23.69 -14.52
C LEU A 546 32.21 22.44 -15.16
N PHE A 547 33.14 22.62 -16.10
CA PHE A 547 33.85 21.50 -16.70
C PHE A 547 34.66 20.68 -15.68
N LYS A 548 35.28 21.35 -14.70
CA LYS A 548 35.95 20.69 -13.58
C LYS A 548 34.96 19.85 -12.76
N GLU A 549 33.81 20.42 -12.40
CA GLU A 549 32.81 19.70 -11.61
C GLU A 549 32.34 18.44 -12.34
N VAL A 550 32.15 18.50 -13.66
CA VAL A 550 31.78 17.33 -14.47
C VAL A 550 32.91 16.30 -14.51
N ALA A 551 34.15 16.73 -14.71
CA ALA A 551 35.32 15.85 -14.75
C ALA A 551 35.57 15.14 -13.41
N ASP A 552 35.28 15.80 -12.29
CA ASP A 552 35.45 15.26 -10.94
C ASP A 552 34.24 14.42 -10.47
N THR A 553 33.18 14.28 -11.28
CA THR A 553 31.99 13.55 -10.88
C THR A 553 32.19 12.03 -11.05
N ASP A 554 32.17 11.27 -9.95
CA ASP A 554 32.28 9.80 -9.97
C ASP A 554 31.03 9.10 -10.54
N ASP A 555 29.91 9.83 -10.59
CA ASP A 555 28.58 9.28 -10.86
C ASP A 555 28.04 9.62 -12.26
N VAL A 556 28.88 10.06 -13.20
CA VAL A 556 28.37 10.52 -14.51
C VAL A 556 27.64 9.40 -15.26
N GLU A 557 28.05 8.14 -15.10
CA GLU A 557 27.40 6.96 -15.69
C GLU A 557 25.92 6.81 -15.31
N GLU A 558 25.51 7.34 -14.16
CA GLU A 558 24.10 7.37 -13.73
C GLU A 558 23.22 8.20 -14.68
N TYR A 559 23.81 9.16 -15.39
CA TYR A 559 23.13 10.07 -16.29
C TYR A 559 23.26 9.67 -17.76
N GLN A 560 23.90 8.54 -18.08
CA GLN A 560 24.04 8.06 -19.46
C GLN A 560 22.70 7.97 -20.18
N ASP A 561 21.64 7.54 -19.48
CA ASP A 561 20.30 7.38 -20.07
C ASP A 561 19.55 8.71 -20.25
N THR A 562 20.09 9.84 -19.76
CA THR A 562 19.45 11.16 -19.90
C THR A 562 19.67 11.81 -21.26
N VAL A 563 20.64 11.30 -22.03
CA VAL A 563 20.97 11.80 -23.37
C VAL A 563 21.34 10.65 -24.31
N SER A 564 21.59 10.91 -25.59
CA SER A 564 22.15 9.89 -26.47
C SER A 564 23.58 9.51 -26.06
N ASP A 565 23.99 8.27 -26.36
CA ASP A 565 25.36 7.80 -26.05
C ASP A 565 26.44 8.74 -26.61
N GLU A 566 26.21 9.31 -27.79
CA GLU A 566 27.11 10.31 -28.39
C GLU A 566 27.26 11.56 -27.50
N GLN A 567 26.14 12.13 -27.03
CA GLN A 567 26.16 13.34 -26.21
C GLN A 567 26.74 13.08 -24.81
N TYR A 568 26.48 11.89 -24.28
CA TYR A 568 27.11 11.42 -23.05
C TYR A 568 28.62 11.33 -23.21
N GLN A 569 29.10 10.63 -24.24
CA GLN A 569 30.53 10.46 -24.53
C GLN A 569 31.22 11.81 -24.79
N ASN A 570 30.54 12.72 -25.50
CA ASN A 570 31.05 14.08 -25.70
C ASN A 570 31.24 14.82 -24.36
N ALA A 571 30.25 14.78 -23.46
CA ALA A 571 30.35 15.48 -22.18
C ALA A 571 31.50 14.96 -21.30
N ILE A 572 31.62 13.64 -21.14
CA ILE A 572 32.65 13.02 -20.26
C ILE A 572 34.06 13.11 -20.84
N SER A 573 34.20 13.22 -22.16
CA SER A 573 35.50 13.32 -22.82
C SER A 573 35.95 14.77 -22.99
N ASP A 574 35.03 15.70 -23.28
CA ASP A 574 35.32 17.10 -23.58
C ASP A 574 35.44 17.96 -22.31
N ALA A 575 34.66 17.71 -21.25
CA ALA A 575 34.77 18.45 -20.00
C ALA A 575 36.18 18.38 -19.36
N PRO A 576 36.76 17.20 -19.08
CA PRO A 576 38.12 17.12 -18.54
C PRO A 576 39.16 17.75 -19.47
N TYR A 577 39.01 17.58 -20.79
CA TYR A 577 39.88 18.22 -21.78
C TYR A 577 39.83 19.75 -21.68
N ARG A 578 38.65 20.36 -21.70
CA ARG A 578 38.49 21.82 -21.60
C ARG A 578 39.04 22.37 -20.30
N TYR A 579 38.86 21.66 -19.19
CA TYR A 579 39.45 22.07 -17.93
C TYR A 579 40.98 21.97 -17.95
N ALA A 580 41.56 20.90 -18.52
CA ALA A 580 43.01 20.80 -18.70
C ALA A 580 43.59 21.94 -19.56
N VAL A 581 42.91 22.30 -20.66
CA VAL A 581 43.28 23.42 -21.52
C VAL A 581 43.24 24.75 -20.77
N SER A 582 42.29 24.94 -19.86
CA SER A 582 42.23 26.14 -19.01
C SER A 582 43.50 26.31 -18.17
N LEU A 583 43.99 25.21 -17.59
CA LEU A 583 45.21 25.20 -16.78
C LEU A 583 46.48 25.38 -17.64
N LEU A 584 46.47 24.87 -18.87
CA LEU A 584 47.56 25.05 -19.83
C LEU A 584 47.71 26.51 -20.29
N ASN A 585 46.59 27.23 -20.43
CA ASN A 585 46.57 28.62 -20.89
C ASN A 585 47.00 29.63 -19.80
N ASP A 586 47.02 29.22 -18.52
CA ASP A 586 47.60 30.03 -17.45
C ASP A 586 49.14 29.95 -17.51
N ALA A 587 49.76 30.87 -18.24
CA ALA A 587 51.20 30.91 -18.46
C ALA A 587 52.01 30.97 -17.16
N ASN A 588 51.45 31.54 -16.08
CA ASN A 588 52.13 31.70 -14.80
C ASN A 588 52.11 30.41 -13.97
N LYS A 589 51.03 29.62 -14.07
CA LYS A 589 50.82 28.44 -13.22
C LYS A 589 50.86 27.10 -13.96
N ARG A 590 50.96 27.06 -15.29
CA ARG A 590 50.91 25.81 -16.07
C ARG A 590 51.97 24.77 -15.66
N VAL A 591 53.16 25.19 -15.22
CA VAL A 591 54.20 24.27 -14.73
C VAL A 591 53.87 23.76 -13.32
N GLU A 592 53.31 24.62 -12.46
CA GLU A 592 52.87 24.24 -11.11
C GLU A 592 51.68 23.27 -11.16
N ASN A 593 50.78 23.46 -12.14
CA ASN A 593 49.61 22.62 -12.36
C ASN A 593 49.88 21.39 -13.24
N ARG A 594 51.14 21.08 -13.57
CA ARG A 594 51.53 19.99 -14.50
C ARG A 594 50.80 18.69 -14.20
N ASP A 595 50.85 18.22 -12.96
CA ASP A 595 50.31 16.90 -12.61
C ASP A 595 48.78 16.87 -12.76
N LYS A 596 48.10 18.00 -12.48
CA LYS A 596 46.66 18.15 -12.73
C LYS A 596 46.34 18.16 -14.21
N ILE A 597 47.11 18.90 -15.02
CA ILE A 597 46.93 18.95 -16.48
C ILE A 597 47.01 17.54 -17.05
N LEU A 598 48.07 16.79 -16.70
CA LEU A 598 48.24 15.41 -17.16
C LEU A 598 47.09 14.52 -16.70
N HIS A 599 46.67 14.62 -15.44
CA HIS A 599 45.54 13.85 -14.91
C HIS A 599 44.26 14.04 -15.73
N TYR A 600 43.85 15.29 -15.99
CA TYR A 600 42.61 15.54 -16.74
C TYR A 600 42.75 15.22 -18.24
N LEU A 601 43.92 15.40 -18.84
CA LEU A 601 44.17 14.94 -20.21
C LEU A 601 44.09 13.41 -20.31
N GLU A 602 44.64 12.67 -19.34
CA GLU A 602 44.53 11.22 -19.28
C GLU A 602 43.09 10.76 -19.07
N LEU A 603 42.32 11.46 -18.24
CA LEU A 603 40.90 11.20 -18.05
C LEU A 603 40.11 11.39 -19.35
N ALA A 604 40.38 12.48 -20.08
CA ALA A 604 39.77 12.74 -21.39
C ALA A 604 40.19 11.67 -22.43
N LYS A 605 41.47 11.27 -22.44
CA LYS A 605 42.03 10.24 -23.31
C LYS A 605 41.38 8.88 -23.07
N ASN A 606 41.17 8.50 -21.81
CA ASN A 606 40.50 7.25 -21.44
C ASN A 606 39.03 7.23 -21.89
N ASN A 607 38.43 8.41 -22.07
CA ASN A 607 37.11 8.60 -22.68
C ASN A 607 37.19 8.91 -24.20
N ASN A 608 38.27 8.49 -24.86
CA ASN A 608 38.49 8.59 -26.31
C ASN A 608 38.52 10.02 -26.89
N ASN A 609 38.92 11.04 -26.11
CA ASN A 609 39.07 12.39 -26.63
C ASN A 609 40.34 12.52 -27.51
N PRO A 610 40.22 12.78 -28.83
CA PRO A 610 41.38 12.89 -29.72
C PRO A 610 42.22 14.14 -29.47
N GLU A 611 41.62 15.25 -29.04
CA GLU A 611 42.36 16.48 -28.73
C GLU A 611 43.27 16.30 -27.51
N ALA A 612 42.79 15.57 -26.50
CA ALA A 612 43.60 15.23 -25.33
C ALA A 612 44.75 14.29 -25.68
N MET A 613 44.50 13.28 -26.53
CA MET A 613 45.55 12.39 -27.07
C MET A 613 46.63 13.18 -27.79
N TYR A 614 46.24 14.14 -28.64
CA TYR A 614 47.20 14.99 -29.35
C TYR A 614 48.05 15.82 -28.40
N LEU A 615 47.42 16.50 -27.43
CA LEU A 615 48.14 17.34 -26.46
C LEU A 615 49.10 16.51 -25.61
N LEU A 616 48.70 15.31 -25.17
CA LEU A 616 49.61 14.39 -24.47
C LEU A 616 50.80 14.03 -25.37
N GLY A 617 50.53 13.66 -26.62
CA GLY A 617 51.57 13.35 -27.61
C GLY A 617 52.58 14.48 -27.78
N ASP A 618 52.10 15.70 -27.99
CA ASP A 618 52.92 16.90 -28.14
C ASP A 618 53.69 17.26 -26.85
N ILE A 619 53.08 17.10 -25.67
CA ILE A 619 53.76 17.32 -24.38
C ILE A 619 54.97 16.39 -24.23
N TYR A 620 54.78 15.08 -24.47
CA TYR A 620 55.84 14.08 -24.30
C TYR A 620 56.92 14.15 -25.39
N VAL A 621 56.53 14.40 -26.65
CA VAL A 621 57.49 14.56 -27.76
C VAL A 621 58.38 15.78 -27.56
N ASN A 622 57.78 16.92 -27.22
CA ASN A 622 58.49 18.19 -27.17
C ASN A 622 59.04 18.53 -25.77
N GLY A 623 58.73 17.72 -24.74
CA GLY A 623 59.16 17.99 -23.36
C GLY A 623 58.50 19.24 -22.78
N LYS A 624 57.24 19.49 -23.12
CA LYS A 624 56.50 20.66 -22.60
C LYS A 624 56.28 20.49 -21.08
N LEU A 625 55.91 21.59 -20.41
CA LEU A 625 55.71 21.60 -18.95
C LEU A 625 56.96 21.21 -18.12
N LYS A 626 58.16 21.38 -18.68
CA LYS A 626 59.45 20.97 -18.08
C LYS A 626 59.51 19.45 -17.78
N MET A 627 58.88 18.66 -18.64
CA MET A 627 58.96 17.19 -18.57
C MET A 627 60.14 16.69 -19.39
N GLU A 628 60.70 15.55 -18.98
CA GLU A 628 61.61 14.80 -19.83
C GLU A 628 60.87 14.31 -21.08
N LYS A 629 61.58 14.31 -22.21
CA LYS A 629 61.00 13.85 -23.47
C LYS A 629 60.82 12.34 -23.43
N ASP A 630 59.61 11.87 -23.69
CA ASP A 630 59.32 10.46 -23.94
C ASP A 630 58.75 10.31 -25.35
N ILE A 631 59.67 10.12 -26.29
CA ILE A 631 59.34 10.04 -27.71
C ILE A 631 58.48 8.82 -28.01
N LYS A 632 58.68 7.71 -27.28
CA LYS A 632 57.95 6.47 -27.50
C LYS A 632 56.50 6.63 -27.08
N LEU A 633 56.27 7.11 -25.86
CA LEU A 633 54.93 7.37 -25.34
C LEU A 633 54.22 8.48 -26.12
N GLY A 634 54.95 9.53 -26.51
CA GLY A 634 54.42 10.60 -27.36
C GLY A 634 53.92 10.10 -28.72
N LYS A 635 54.68 9.22 -29.40
CA LYS A 635 54.23 8.58 -30.65
C LYS A 635 52.99 7.71 -30.45
N GLU A 636 52.89 7.01 -29.33
CA GLU A 636 51.72 6.19 -29.00
C GLU A 636 50.45 7.04 -28.93
N TYR A 637 50.48 8.16 -28.22
CA TYR A 637 49.34 9.07 -28.15
C TYR A 637 48.99 9.75 -29.48
N LEU A 638 49.98 10.10 -30.30
CA LEU A 638 49.73 10.65 -31.64
C LEU A 638 49.10 9.61 -32.58
N ASN A 639 49.50 8.34 -32.50
CA ASN A 639 48.85 7.26 -33.26
C ASN A 639 47.41 7.01 -32.77
N LEU A 640 47.17 7.07 -31.45
CA LEU A 640 45.82 7.02 -30.90
C LEU A 640 44.96 8.18 -31.41
N THR A 641 45.52 9.39 -31.47
CA THR A 641 44.83 10.58 -32.04
C THR A 641 44.30 10.28 -33.44
N LEU A 642 45.13 9.74 -34.34
CA LEU A 642 44.75 9.40 -35.71
C LEU A 642 43.69 8.30 -35.80
N LYS A 643 43.66 7.39 -34.83
CA LYS A 643 42.67 6.31 -34.75
C LYS A 643 41.28 6.81 -34.35
N TYR A 644 41.22 7.80 -33.44
CA TYR A 644 39.96 8.29 -32.85
C TYR A 644 39.48 9.63 -33.40
N SER A 645 40.30 10.36 -34.18
CA SER A 645 39.87 11.57 -34.86
C SER A 645 38.93 11.27 -36.02
N GLY A 646 37.79 11.96 -36.11
CA GLY A 646 36.89 11.89 -37.27
C GLY A 646 37.56 12.39 -38.57
N PRO A 647 37.91 13.69 -38.65
CA PRO A 647 38.73 14.22 -39.75
C PRO A 647 40.22 13.91 -39.56
N ILE A 648 40.96 13.82 -40.66
CA ILE A 648 42.42 13.61 -40.65
C ILE A 648 43.10 14.80 -39.95
N ARG A 649 43.84 14.51 -38.87
CA ARG A 649 44.63 15.49 -38.11
C ARG A 649 46.01 15.67 -38.73
N GLU A 650 46.13 16.61 -39.67
CA GLU A 650 47.40 16.92 -40.37
C GLU A 650 48.52 17.34 -39.40
N ASP A 651 48.17 18.04 -38.33
CA ASP A 651 49.08 18.44 -37.25
C ASP A 651 49.68 17.23 -36.51
N ALA A 652 48.89 16.19 -36.24
CA ALA A 652 49.38 14.93 -35.65
C ALA A 652 50.29 14.17 -36.62
N ILE A 653 49.94 14.14 -37.91
CA ILE A 653 50.77 13.52 -38.96
C ILE A 653 52.11 14.25 -39.10
N ASN A 654 52.08 15.58 -39.15
CA ASN A 654 53.27 16.40 -39.30
C ASN A 654 54.19 16.21 -38.09
N LEU A 655 53.65 16.20 -36.88
CA LEU A 655 54.44 15.95 -35.68
C LEU A 655 55.04 14.53 -35.67
N LEU A 656 54.28 13.50 -36.09
CA LEU A 656 54.82 12.15 -36.24
C LEU A 656 55.95 12.06 -37.27
N LYS A 657 55.83 12.76 -38.40
CA LYS A 657 56.88 12.84 -39.43
C LYS A 657 58.14 13.51 -38.88
N GLU A 658 58.00 14.67 -38.24
CA GLU A 658 59.13 15.38 -37.63
C GLU A 658 59.88 14.52 -36.62
N VAL A 659 59.17 13.72 -35.82
CA VAL A 659 59.79 12.85 -34.81
C VAL A 659 60.46 11.63 -35.46
N ASN A 660 59.94 11.14 -36.58
CA ASN A 660 60.55 10.04 -37.34
C ASN A 660 61.75 10.48 -38.19
N GLU A 661 61.86 11.77 -38.51
CA GLU A 661 63.01 12.34 -39.23
C GLU A 661 64.17 12.72 -38.29
N LYS A 662 63.87 12.99 -37.01
CA LYS A 662 64.84 13.47 -36.00
C LYS A 662 65.43 12.37 -35.10
N ASN A 663 64.94 11.13 -35.16
CA ASN A 663 65.45 9.95 -34.43
C ASN A 663 65.69 8.81 -35.40
#